data_AF-A0A1Q5PVL8-F1
#
_entry.id   AF-A0A1Q5PVL8-F1
#
_cell.length_a   1.000
_cell.length_b   1.000
_cell.length_c   1.000
_cell.angle_alpha   90.00
_cell.angle_beta   90.00
_cell.angle_gamma   90.00
#
_symmetry.space_group_name_H-M   'P 1'
#
loop_
_entity.id
_entity.type
_entity.pdbx_description
1 polymer ?
#
loop_
_entity_poly.entity_id
_entity_poly.type
_entity_poly.pdbx_seq_one_letter_code
_entity_poly.pdbx_strand_id
1 'polypeptide(L)'
;MRALASLCAATLLAASLAGTAHSTMQDSDPQSTTGSRAEEILSQMTLDQKVGQLLWTHVYGASADDESLAAKNQAVFGPDVRTPAQAVAKFHLGGVLYFNWSGNLKSNPTDLQQVATLSNGLQAAAKTSGAQVPLAITIDQEGGLVARVGSPATVFPGNMALGATGQVPLALAQGQVLGRELAALGINVDFAPTVDVNTNPANPVIGVRSISDDENLVAELGAAQITGMQQAGVSATAKHFPGHGDTEVDSHLGLPVVKYDRATLDRHLTPFKAAIAAEVDMIMTAHIIVEAIDPTMPGTLSKAVLTDLLRGELGYTGLITTDALDMEGAQLAVMTEEEKVRYRQLKDAEKAAKDQAAADPTYADQAQAASAEFKAFMAPIRGRVAVKALQAGSDILLNVYDAPAVINAVKAALADGTLSSERLDESVLRILKWKERRGILDHTPVDPAAAANVVGSQDDLAVARQIADSSVTLLRNNSHLLPLSAARTPKVLVAGSTYGNPEFFPPALEAAGFTVTFKSTAKIQPTDEEIAAMVEAARQVDVVLLTTYNLSAAQERMVRQVAATGKPVIMVSTRNPYDLAKFEAEAFPQAAIATYSNKQVSAEAVVRVLVGQDPVGKLPVAVPKTDGSDVAYPRGWGLNYRDIERVAGADRYATAREVLASGDWADTALLASGTTFADAVAALPLAQALDAPVLLTGPTLDSELIPALQAHGITKVTIAGGEGSVPAAVADGLRQAGLQVERVAGPNRYATAVALAQATVDASPDIERVLVADGTNFPDALAAGTAAGPAQAVVLLSDGGRLPAAVETFLADRNLKLVGVGGAAATALQHPHGAPLDFEAVTGRDRYATAVQLAAKFLPQPRAVVVASGQDYADALSGGSLANDRQAALFFTPATTLPGTVRSALADNPELRHVVVVGGQASVSEAVYAELAGILRR
;
A
#
# COMPACT_ATOMS: atom_id res chain seq x y z
N MET A 1 33.15 -48.28 -5.86
CA MET A 1 34.57 -47.92 -5.62
C MET A 1 34.73 -46.43 -5.92
N ARG A 2 35.18 -45.66 -4.92
CA ARG A 2 35.89 -44.37 -4.95
C ARG A 2 35.28 -43.24 -5.81
N ALA A 3 34.59 -42.27 -5.20
CA ALA A 3 35.11 -41.05 -4.54
C ALA A 3 35.25 -39.88 -5.55
N LEU A 4 34.48 -38.78 -5.48
CA LEU A 4 34.48 -37.65 -4.52
C LEU A 4 35.80 -36.84 -4.51
N ALA A 5 35.70 -35.57 -4.98
CA ALA A 5 36.30 -34.32 -4.45
C ALA A 5 36.22 -33.25 -5.58
N SER A 6 35.32 -32.25 -5.53
CA SER A 6 35.30 -31.04 -4.68
C SER A 6 36.47 -30.09 -4.98
N LEU A 7 36.26 -28.99 -5.72
CA LEU A 7 35.84 -27.64 -5.27
C LEU A 7 36.89 -26.91 -4.39
N CYS A 8 37.50 -25.83 -4.89
CA CYS A 8 37.32 -24.45 -4.41
C CYS A 8 38.39 -23.44 -4.89
N ALA A 9 37.94 -22.16 -4.93
CA ALA A 9 38.65 -20.88 -4.96
C ALA A 9 39.09 -20.33 -6.33
N ALA A 10 38.38 -19.31 -6.84
CA ALA A 10 38.68 -17.86 -6.72
C ALA A 10 39.61 -17.41 -7.87
N THR A 11 39.45 -16.31 -8.62
CA THR A 11 38.72 -15.05 -8.50
C THR A 11 38.90 -14.28 -9.83
N LEU A 12 37.89 -13.50 -10.23
CA LEU A 12 37.96 -12.21 -10.96
C LEU A 12 38.51 -12.10 -12.40
N LEU A 13 37.66 -11.45 -13.22
CA LEU A 13 37.92 -10.64 -14.42
C LEU A 13 38.45 -11.35 -15.68
N ALA A 14 37.59 -11.46 -16.70
CA ALA A 14 37.58 -10.54 -17.84
C ALA A 14 36.86 -11.16 -19.06
N ALA A 15 35.98 -10.37 -19.65
CA ALA A 15 35.72 -10.22 -21.09
C ALA A 15 35.32 -11.45 -21.95
N SER A 16 34.23 -11.20 -22.70
CA SER A 16 33.93 -11.71 -24.04
C SER A 16 33.45 -13.16 -24.17
N LEU A 17 32.16 -13.32 -24.52
CA LEU A 17 31.70 -13.87 -25.81
C LEU A 17 30.22 -14.31 -25.69
N ALA A 18 29.31 -13.45 -26.15
CA ALA A 18 27.99 -13.86 -26.61
C ALA A 18 27.55 -12.91 -27.74
N GLY A 19 28.11 -13.08 -28.94
CA GLY A 19 27.34 -12.84 -30.17
C GLY A 19 26.44 -14.05 -30.39
N THR A 20 25.27 -14.01 -31.01
CA THR A 20 24.61 -13.06 -31.92
C THR A 20 23.12 -13.48 -31.89
N ALA A 21 22.15 -12.60 -31.69
CA ALA A 21 21.46 -11.94 -32.79
C ALA A 21 20.75 -10.68 -32.27
N HIS A 22 21.40 -9.53 -32.41
CA HIS A 22 20.73 -8.25 -32.47
C HIS A 22 20.68 -7.86 -33.95
N SER A 23 19.47 -7.71 -34.47
CA SER A 23 19.22 -7.00 -35.71
C SER A 23 19.69 -5.56 -35.51
N THR A 24 20.88 -5.25 -36.04
CA THR A 24 21.42 -3.90 -36.11
C THR A 24 20.50 -3.04 -36.97
N MET A 25 19.67 -2.19 -36.36
CA MET A 25 19.22 -0.99 -37.04
C MET A 25 20.45 -0.12 -37.26
N GLN A 26 20.72 0.17 -38.53
CA GLN A 26 21.77 1.06 -38.96
C GLN A 26 21.53 2.46 -38.40
N ASP A 27 22.56 2.97 -37.72
CA ASP A 27 22.81 4.38 -37.52
C ASP A 27 22.80 5.10 -38.88
N SER A 28 21.92 6.09 -39.04
CA SER A 28 21.99 7.02 -40.17
C SER A 28 21.72 8.44 -39.67
N ASP A 29 22.78 9.25 -39.63
CA ASP A 29 22.69 10.70 -39.76
C ASP A 29 24.06 11.21 -40.26
N PRO A 30 24.22 12.35 -40.97
CA PRO A 30 23.24 13.39 -41.28
C PRO A 30 23.25 13.94 -42.72
N GLN A 31 22.20 14.72 -43.04
CA GLN A 31 21.91 15.50 -44.27
C GLN A 31 20.92 14.85 -45.25
N SER A 32 19.63 14.91 -44.93
CA SER A 32 18.58 15.08 -45.94
C SER A 32 17.86 16.41 -45.72
N THR A 33 17.92 17.27 -46.74
CA THR A 33 17.29 18.59 -46.84
C THR A 33 15.77 18.53 -47.08
N THR A 34 15.06 17.71 -46.30
CA THR A 34 13.59 17.67 -46.22
C THR A 34 13.20 17.82 -44.75
N GLY A 35 12.51 18.89 -44.39
CA GLY A 35 12.07 19.15 -43.01
C GLY A 35 11.12 18.05 -42.49
N SER A 36 10.90 17.98 -41.17
CA SER A 36 9.95 17.00 -40.62
C SER A 36 8.52 17.30 -41.10
N ARG A 37 7.62 16.31 -41.18
CA ARG A 37 6.23 16.55 -41.64
C ARG A 37 5.53 17.58 -40.76
N ALA A 38 5.87 17.62 -39.47
CA ALA A 38 5.40 18.68 -38.56
C ALA A 38 5.83 20.09 -39.02
N GLU A 39 7.07 20.27 -39.50
CA GLU A 39 7.58 21.55 -40.01
C GLU A 39 6.90 21.94 -41.33
N GLU A 40 6.66 20.96 -42.21
CA GLU A 40 5.91 21.16 -43.44
C GLU A 40 4.46 21.61 -43.16
N ILE A 41 3.75 20.91 -42.27
CA ILE A 41 2.39 21.28 -41.85
C ILE A 41 2.39 22.70 -41.26
N LEU A 42 3.29 22.99 -40.32
CA LEU A 42 3.36 24.31 -39.67
C LEU A 42 3.53 25.45 -40.70
N SER A 43 4.39 25.24 -41.70
CA SER A 43 4.67 26.25 -42.73
C SER A 43 3.46 26.61 -43.60
N GLN A 44 2.47 25.71 -43.67
CA GLN A 44 1.25 25.87 -44.46
C GLN A 44 0.06 26.37 -43.63
N MET A 45 0.19 26.42 -42.31
CA MET A 45 -0.91 26.80 -41.43
C MET A 45 -1.16 28.31 -41.44
N THR A 46 -2.43 28.68 -41.54
CA THR A 46 -2.88 30.06 -41.26
C THR A 46 -2.77 30.38 -39.76
N LEU A 47 -2.80 31.67 -39.42
CA LEU A 47 -2.79 32.08 -38.01
C LEU A 47 -3.94 31.44 -37.21
N ASP A 48 -5.13 31.37 -37.80
CA ASP A 48 -6.32 30.79 -37.16
C ASP A 48 -6.14 29.31 -36.86
N GLN A 49 -5.50 28.58 -37.78
CA GLN A 49 -5.18 27.17 -37.59
C GLN A 49 -4.11 27.00 -36.51
N LYS A 50 -3.07 27.85 -36.49
CA LYS A 50 -2.01 27.82 -35.48
C LYS A 50 -2.58 28.05 -34.08
N VAL A 51 -3.40 29.09 -33.91
CA VAL A 51 -4.08 29.38 -32.63
C VAL A 51 -5.02 28.24 -32.25
N GLY A 52 -5.77 27.68 -33.21
CA GLY A 52 -6.66 26.54 -32.98
C GLY A 52 -5.95 25.31 -32.40
N GLN A 53 -4.72 25.03 -32.83
CA GLN A 53 -3.94 23.90 -32.30
C GLN A 53 -3.58 24.02 -30.81
N LEU A 54 -3.50 25.25 -30.27
CA LEU A 54 -3.26 25.48 -28.85
C LEU A 54 -4.51 25.19 -28.00
N LEU A 55 -5.72 25.25 -28.57
CA LEU A 55 -6.98 25.12 -27.84
C LEU A 55 -7.41 23.66 -27.74
N TRP A 56 -7.33 23.12 -26.53
CA TRP A 56 -7.83 21.78 -26.20
C TRP A 56 -8.96 21.95 -25.19
N THR A 57 -10.19 21.62 -25.56
CA THR A 57 -11.38 21.97 -24.74
C THR A 57 -12.47 20.92 -24.85
N HIS A 58 -13.42 20.92 -23.92
CA HIS A 58 -14.61 20.08 -24.02
C HIS A 58 -15.55 20.54 -25.14
N VAL A 59 -16.35 19.61 -25.64
CA VAL A 59 -17.49 19.82 -26.53
C VAL A 59 -18.72 19.13 -25.94
N TYR A 60 -19.93 19.59 -26.25
CA TYR A 60 -21.16 19.01 -25.70
C TYR A 60 -21.85 18.08 -26.69
N GLY A 61 -22.08 16.83 -26.30
CA GLY A 61 -22.85 15.86 -27.08
C GLY A 61 -22.27 14.45 -27.04
N ALA A 62 -23.14 13.47 -27.29
CA ALA A 62 -22.81 12.04 -27.29
C ALA A 62 -22.33 11.53 -28.66
N SER A 63 -22.43 12.34 -29.72
CA SER A 63 -21.85 12.04 -31.03
C SER A 63 -21.36 13.32 -31.69
N ALA A 64 -20.56 13.20 -32.76
CA ALA A 64 -19.98 14.36 -33.43
C ALA A 64 -21.04 15.32 -34.00
N ASP A 65 -22.20 14.79 -34.40
CA ASP A 65 -23.31 15.55 -34.99
C ASP A 65 -24.49 15.75 -34.02
N ASP A 66 -24.28 15.52 -32.73
CA ASP A 66 -25.33 15.65 -31.72
C ASP A 66 -25.75 17.13 -31.52
N GLU A 67 -27.02 17.43 -31.82
CA GLU A 67 -27.64 18.75 -31.60
C GLU A 67 -28.43 18.84 -30.29
N SER A 68 -28.58 17.75 -29.52
CA SER A 68 -29.38 17.75 -28.28
C SER A 68 -28.86 18.72 -27.22
N LEU A 69 -27.57 19.06 -27.28
CA LEU A 69 -26.91 20.02 -26.41
C LEU A 69 -26.46 21.30 -27.17
N ALA A 70 -27.11 21.63 -28.29
CA ALA A 70 -26.76 22.78 -29.11
C ALA A 70 -26.68 24.10 -28.33
N ALA A 71 -27.60 24.36 -27.41
CA ALA A 71 -27.57 25.57 -26.59
C ALA A 71 -26.27 25.69 -25.75
N LYS A 72 -25.71 24.56 -25.28
CA LYS A 72 -24.45 24.54 -24.52
C LYS A 72 -23.25 24.75 -25.44
N ASN A 73 -23.23 24.12 -26.62
CA ASN A 73 -22.19 24.38 -27.62
C ASN A 73 -22.22 25.86 -28.05
N GLN A 74 -23.39 26.43 -28.30
CA GLN A 74 -23.55 27.83 -28.67
C GLN A 74 -23.05 28.78 -27.57
N ALA A 75 -23.27 28.42 -26.31
CA ALA A 75 -22.81 29.20 -25.17
C ALA A 75 -21.27 29.27 -25.08
N VAL A 76 -20.55 28.21 -25.46
CA VAL A 76 -19.07 28.16 -25.41
C VAL A 76 -18.43 28.66 -26.70
N PHE A 77 -18.98 28.27 -27.84
CA PHE A 77 -18.36 28.41 -29.18
C PHE A 77 -19.03 29.46 -30.07
N GLY A 78 -20.14 30.05 -29.62
CA GLY A 78 -20.89 31.07 -30.35
C GLY A 78 -22.10 30.52 -31.11
N PRO A 79 -23.01 31.41 -31.58
CA PRO A 79 -24.36 31.06 -32.00
C PRO A 79 -24.47 30.08 -33.18
N ASP A 80 -23.45 30.02 -34.05
CA ASP A 80 -23.45 29.13 -35.22
C ASP A 80 -22.97 27.70 -34.94
N VAL A 81 -22.56 27.41 -33.70
CA VAL A 81 -21.98 26.10 -33.33
C VAL A 81 -22.98 25.30 -32.51
N ARG A 82 -23.64 24.36 -33.16
CA ARG A 82 -24.69 23.50 -32.60
C ARG A 82 -24.17 22.10 -32.23
N THR A 83 -23.19 21.57 -32.97
CA THR A 83 -22.65 20.22 -32.74
C THR A 83 -21.18 20.23 -32.32
N PRO A 84 -20.69 19.14 -31.70
CA PRO A 84 -19.26 18.94 -31.46
C PRO A 84 -18.38 19.06 -32.71
N ALA A 85 -18.78 18.47 -33.84
CA ALA A 85 -18.05 18.53 -35.10
C ALA A 85 -17.92 19.96 -35.63
N GLN A 86 -18.97 20.78 -35.48
CA GLN A 86 -18.93 22.20 -35.86
C GLN A 86 -17.94 22.99 -34.99
N ALA A 87 -17.83 22.68 -33.70
CA ALA A 87 -16.85 23.32 -32.82
C ALA A 87 -15.42 23.00 -33.27
N VAL A 88 -15.13 21.72 -33.53
CA VAL A 88 -13.84 21.24 -34.06
C VAL A 88 -13.51 21.96 -35.37
N ALA A 89 -14.43 21.97 -36.33
CA ALA A 89 -14.18 22.51 -37.66
C ALA A 89 -14.01 24.03 -37.66
N LYS A 90 -14.86 24.77 -36.92
CA LYS A 90 -14.85 26.25 -36.89
C LYS A 90 -13.59 26.80 -36.23
N PHE A 91 -13.10 26.14 -35.18
CA PHE A 91 -11.99 26.64 -34.36
C PHE A 91 -10.66 25.91 -34.60
N HIS A 92 -10.62 24.95 -35.52
CA HIS A 92 -9.42 24.17 -35.84
C HIS A 92 -8.77 23.57 -34.59
N LEU A 93 -9.60 23.04 -33.67
CA LEU A 93 -9.17 22.60 -32.34
C LEU A 93 -7.97 21.63 -32.44
N GLY A 94 -7.02 21.79 -31.52
CA GLY A 94 -5.88 20.88 -31.39
C GLY A 94 -6.24 19.57 -30.69
N GLY A 95 -7.23 19.63 -29.80
CA GLY A 95 -7.73 18.50 -29.04
C GLY A 95 -9.11 18.72 -28.41
N VAL A 96 -9.74 17.63 -27.99
CA VAL A 96 -11.05 17.60 -27.35
C VAL A 96 -10.98 16.80 -26.05
N LEU A 97 -11.46 17.41 -24.95
CA LEU A 97 -11.49 16.80 -23.61
C LEU A 97 -12.88 16.23 -23.29
N TYR A 98 -12.93 14.96 -22.89
CA TYR A 98 -14.17 14.29 -22.53
C TYR A 98 -14.52 14.41 -21.05
N PHE A 99 -15.79 14.71 -20.79
CA PHE A 99 -16.40 14.62 -19.47
C PHE A 99 -17.77 13.93 -19.51
N ASN A 100 -18.18 13.42 -18.35
CA ASN A 100 -19.54 12.92 -18.19
C ASN A 100 -20.59 14.04 -18.20
N TRP A 101 -20.28 15.18 -17.57
CA TRP A 101 -21.21 16.31 -17.45
C TRP A 101 -21.41 17.09 -18.77
N SER A 102 -20.47 16.98 -19.72
CA SER A 102 -20.60 17.52 -21.08
C SER A 102 -21.40 16.59 -22.01
N GLY A 103 -21.79 15.40 -21.53
CA GLY A 103 -22.57 14.44 -22.29
C GLY A 103 -21.76 13.60 -23.28
N ASN A 104 -20.41 13.60 -23.18
CA ASN A 104 -19.58 12.80 -24.08
C ASN A 104 -19.61 11.30 -23.76
N LEU A 105 -19.82 10.95 -22.48
CA LEU A 105 -19.98 9.57 -22.03
C LEU A 105 -20.76 9.49 -20.71
N LYS A 106 -21.30 8.31 -20.39
CA LYS A 106 -21.79 7.95 -19.06
C LYS A 106 -20.79 7.02 -18.39
N SER A 107 -20.63 7.07 -17.07
CA SER A 107 -19.69 6.19 -16.35
C SER A 107 -20.29 4.86 -15.91
N ASN A 108 -21.62 4.76 -15.79
CA ASN A 108 -22.24 3.57 -15.20
C ASN A 108 -23.63 3.26 -15.82
N PRO A 109 -23.70 2.32 -16.80
CA PRO A 109 -22.56 1.79 -17.55
C PRO A 109 -22.07 2.79 -18.61
N THR A 110 -20.81 2.64 -19.01
CA THR A 110 -20.24 3.31 -20.20
C THR A 110 -20.68 2.58 -21.47
N ASP A 111 -21.16 3.33 -22.45
CA ASP A 111 -21.41 2.81 -23.80
C ASP A 111 -20.13 2.92 -24.63
N LEU A 112 -19.39 1.82 -24.72
CA LEU A 112 -18.09 1.77 -25.41
C LEU A 112 -18.20 2.10 -26.90
N GLN A 113 -19.26 1.61 -27.56
CA GLN A 113 -19.48 1.82 -28.97
C GLN A 113 -19.79 3.30 -29.25
N GLN A 114 -20.59 3.94 -28.41
CA GLN A 114 -20.87 5.37 -28.50
C GLN A 114 -19.60 6.21 -28.36
N VAL A 115 -18.75 5.93 -27.37
CA VAL A 115 -17.51 6.71 -27.16
C VAL A 115 -16.56 6.55 -28.35
N ALA A 116 -16.34 5.33 -28.83
CA ALA A 116 -15.51 5.08 -30.02
C ALA A 116 -16.08 5.77 -31.27
N THR A 117 -17.40 5.78 -31.44
CA THR A 117 -18.08 6.48 -32.55
C THR A 117 -17.91 7.99 -32.46
N LEU A 118 -18.04 8.57 -31.25
CA LEU A 118 -17.78 9.99 -31.01
C LEU A 118 -16.33 10.35 -31.39
N SER A 119 -15.34 9.59 -30.91
CA SER A 119 -13.93 9.81 -31.22
C SER A 119 -13.67 9.80 -32.73
N ASN A 120 -14.19 8.80 -33.45
CA ASN A 120 -14.06 8.72 -34.91
C ASN A 120 -14.70 9.91 -35.63
N GLY A 121 -15.90 10.32 -35.22
CA GLY A 121 -16.61 11.45 -35.82
C GLY A 121 -15.88 12.79 -35.61
N LEU A 122 -15.31 13.01 -34.42
CA LEU A 122 -14.50 14.20 -34.15
C LEU A 122 -13.20 14.21 -34.95
N GLN A 123 -12.54 13.04 -35.09
CA GLN A 123 -11.36 12.90 -35.93
C GLN A 123 -11.68 13.17 -37.42
N ALA A 124 -12.83 12.70 -37.90
CA ALA A 124 -13.30 13.01 -39.25
C ALA A 124 -13.53 14.51 -39.44
N ALA A 125 -14.21 15.17 -38.49
CA ALA A 125 -14.45 16.61 -38.52
C ALA A 125 -13.13 17.40 -38.60
N ALA A 126 -12.11 17.01 -37.82
CA ALA A 126 -10.80 17.65 -37.85
C ALA A 126 -10.06 17.45 -39.18
N LYS A 127 -10.09 16.24 -39.75
CA LYS A 127 -9.50 15.93 -41.06
C LYS A 127 -10.16 16.67 -42.22
N THR A 128 -11.46 16.95 -42.12
CA THR A 128 -12.19 17.74 -43.14
C THR A 128 -12.15 19.24 -42.89
N SER A 129 -11.66 19.67 -41.72
CA SER A 129 -11.45 21.08 -41.42
C SER A 129 -10.22 21.63 -42.16
N GLY A 130 -10.13 22.94 -42.34
CA GLY A 130 -9.05 23.56 -43.12
C GLY A 130 -7.62 23.23 -42.65
N ALA A 131 -7.42 22.86 -41.38
CA ALA A 131 -6.11 22.48 -40.85
C ALA A 131 -5.71 21.04 -41.21
N GLN A 132 -6.68 20.14 -41.42
CA GLN A 132 -6.50 18.71 -41.69
C GLN A 132 -5.57 17.98 -40.70
N VAL A 133 -5.42 18.50 -39.48
CA VAL A 133 -4.60 17.89 -38.43
C VAL A 133 -5.50 17.07 -37.49
N PRO A 134 -5.26 15.77 -37.29
CA PRO A 134 -6.01 14.95 -36.34
C PRO A 134 -5.92 15.47 -34.89
N LEU A 135 -6.94 15.16 -34.08
CA LEU A 135 -7.11 15.65 -32.71
C LEU A 135 -6.31 14.82 -31.70
N ALA A 136 -5.88 15.51 -30.64
CA ALA A 136 -5.74 14.88 -29.34
C ALA A 136 -7.15 14.66 -28.73
N ILE A 137 -7.57 13.42 -28.57
CA ILE A 137 -8.79 13.08 -27.83
C ILE A 137 -8.36 12.73 -26.42
N THR A 138 -8.78 13.55 -25.45
CA THR A 138 -8.20 13.56 -24.09
C THR A 138 -9.23 13.27 -23.01
N ILE A 139 -8.78 12.75 -21.87
CA ILE A 139 -9.64 12.40 -20.73
C ILE A 139 -8.84 12.43 -19.41
N ASP A 140 -9.53 12.44 -18.26
CA ASP A 140 -8.94 12.16 -16.94
C ASP A 140 -9.31 10.74 -16.47
N GLN A 141 -8.48 9.74 -16.78
CA GLN A 141 -8.68 8.35 -16.38
C GLN A 141 -7.59 7.87 -15.40
N GLU A 142 -7.37 8.64 -14.31
CA GLU A 142 -6.38 8.32 -13.26
C GLU A 142 -6.60 6.94 -12.60
N GLY A 143 -7.86 6.48 -12.59
CA GLY A 143 -8.30 5.32 -11.80
C GLY A 143 -8.74 5.73 -10.39
N GLY A 144 -9.41 4.82 -9.68
CA GLY A 144 -9.96 5.14 -8.37
C GLY A 144 -10.99 6.27 -8.42
N LEU A 145 -10.81 7.31 -7.59
CA LEU A 145 -11.79 8.38 -7.42
C LEU A 145 -12.01 9.21 -8.70
N VAL A 146 -10.95 9.40 -9.51
CA VAL A 146 -11.00 10.16 -10.76
C VAL A 146 -10.89 9.20 -11.94
N ALA A 147 -12.05 8.79 -12.44
CA ALA A 147 -12.19 7.98 -13.64
C ALA A 147 -13.49 8.39 -14.33
N ARG A 148 -13.46 8.54 -15.66
CA ARG A 148 -14.64 8.93 -16.47
C ARG A 148 -15.27 7.70 -17.12
N VAL A 149 -14.45 6.80 -17.67
CA VAL A 149 -14.85 5.51 -18.22
C VAL A 149 -15.01 4.54 -17.05
N GLY A 150 -16.24 4.10 -16.78
CA GLY A 150 -16.53 3.05 -15.81
C GLY A 150 -17.04 1.78 -16.47
N SER A 151 -17.61 0.86 -15.69
CA SER A 151 -18.09 -0.46 -16.13
C SER A 151 -18.81 -0.38 -17.49
N PRO A 152 -18.50 -1.25 -18.47
CA PRO A 152 -17.71 -2.49 -18.35
C PRO A 152 -16.18 -2.31 -18.34
N ALA A 153 -15.65 -1.09 -18.44
CA ALA A 153 -14.21 -0.84 -18.34
C ALA A 153 -13.64 -1.24 -16.97
N THR A 154 -12.32 -1.48 -16.94
CA THR A 154 -11.63 -1.93 -15.73
C THR A 154 -11.61 -0.81 -14.68
N VAL A 155 -12.28 -1.05 -13.53
CA VAL A 155 -12.33 -0.09 -12.42
C VAL A 155 -11.21 -0.38 -11.42
N PHE A 156 -10.16 0.45 -11.43
CA PHE A 156 -9.04 0.36 -10.50
C PHE A 156 -9.32 0.97 -9.11
N PRO A 157 -8.63 0.51 -8.06
CA PRO A 157 -8.77 1.07 -6.72
C PRO A 157 -8.24 2.51 -6.60
N GLY A 158 -7.16 2.87 -7.31
CA GLY A 158 -6.59 4.23 -7.36
C GLY A 158 -5.11 4.31 -6.96
N ASN A 159 -4.54 5.51 -7.03
CA ASN A 159 -3.09 5.72 -6.84
C ASN A 159 -2.59 5.45 -5.42
N MET A 160 -3.29 5.89 -4.37
CA MET A 160 -2.84 5.60 -3.00
C MET A 160 -2.96 4.11 -2.65
N ALA A 161 -3.96 3.41 -3.22
CA ALA A 161 -4.03 1.96 -3.13
C ALA A 161 -2.84 1.29 -3.81
N LEU A 162 -2.45 1.77 -5.01
CA LEU A 162 -1.24 1.32 -5.69
C LEU A 162 0.02 1.59 -4.85
N GLY A 163 0.13 2.77 -4.24
CA GLY A 163 1.20 3.11 -3.30
C GLY A 163 1.28 2.14 -2.13
N ALA A 164 0.14 1.73 -1.57
CA ALA A 164 0.09 0.77 -0.48
C ALA A 164 0.61 -0.63 -0.85
N THR A 165 0.64 -0.95 -2.16
CA THR A 165 1.25 -2.19 -2.65
C THR A 165 2.78 -2.12 -2.70
N GLY A 166 3.36 -0.93 -2.94
CA GLY A 166 4.79 -0.73 -3.20
C GLY A 166 5.34 -1.43 -4.46
N GLN A 167 4.48 -1.91 -5.38
CA GLN A 167 4.89 -2.80 -6.47
C GLN A 167 4.94 -2.10 -7.84
N VAL A 168 6.15 -1.81 -8.32
CA VAL A 168 6.42 -1.26 -9.66
C VAL A 168 5.77 -2.08 -10.81
N PRO A 169 5.79 -3.43 -10.80
CA PRO A 169 5.14 -4.20 -11.87
C PRO A 169 3.63 -3.98 -11.96
N LEU A 170 2.95 -3.74 -10.83
CA LEU A 170 1.52 -3.44 -10.81
C LEU A 170 1.22 -2.03 -11.35
N ALA A 171 2.09 -1.07 -11.08
CA ALA A 171 1.98 0.29 -11.61
C ALA A 171 2.13 0.31 -13.14
N LEU A 172 3.11 -0.44 -13.65
CA LEU A 172 3.29 -0.64 -15.09
C LEU A 172 2.05 -1.31 -15.70
N ALA A 173 1.57 -2.41 -15.10
CA ALA A 173 0.40 -3.14 -15.59
C ALA A 173 -0.86 -2.27 -15.60
N GLN A 174 -1.11 -1.47 -14.55
CA GLN A 174 -2.21 -0.52 -14.53
C GLN A 174 -2.11 0.48 -15.69
N GLY A 175 -0.94 1.09 -15.92
CA GLY A 175 -0.73 2.01 -17.03
C GLY A 175 -1.01 1.35 -18.39
N GLN A 176 -0.58 0.10 -18.58
CA GLN A 176 -0.85 -0.65 -19.80
C GLN A 176 -2.34 -0.93 -20.02
N VAL A 177 -3.08 -1.30 -18.97
CA VAL A 177 -4.54 -1.50 -19.04
C VAL A 177 -5.23 -0.19 -19.43
N LEU A 178 -4.94 0.90 -18.70
CA LEU A 178 -5.53 2.22 -18.98
C LEU A 178 -5.28 2.64 -20.43
N GLY A 179 -4.03 2.53 -20.90
CA GLY A 179 -3.69 2.88 -22.28
C GLY A 179 -4.40 1.99 -23.31
N ARG A 180 -4.46 0.67 -23.11
CA ARG A 180 -5.13 -0.23 -24.05
C ARG A 180 -6.63 0.05 -24.16
N GLU A 181 -7.30 0.20 -23.01
CA GLU A 181 -8.75 0.45 -22.98
C GLU A 181 -9.10 1.80 -23.59
N LEU A 182 -8.34 2.86 -23.28
CA LEU A 182 -8.53 4.19 -23.86
C LEU A 182 -8.27 4.21 -25.38
N ALA A 183 -7.19 3.57 -25.84
CA ALA A 183 -6.87 3.46 -27.25
C ALA A 183 -8.00 2.78 -28.05
N ALA A 184 -8.63 1.74 -27.49
CA ALA A 184 -9.77 1.06 -28.10
C ALA A 184 -11.00 1.97 -28.26
N LEU A 185 -11.12 3.02 -27.44
CA LEU A 185 -12.17 4.03 -27.51
C LEU A 185 -11.79 5.24 -28.39
N GLY A 186 -10.63 5.19 -29.05
CA GLY A 186 -10.10 6.29 -29.86
C GLY A 186 -9.58 7.48 -29.04
N ILE A 187 -9.39 7.31 -27.72
CA ILE A 187 -8.79 8.28 -26.83
C ILE A 187 -7.27 8.07 -26.87
N ASN A 188 -6.50 9.14 -27.09
CA ASN A 188 -5.05 9.05 -27.35
C ASN A 188 -4.18 9.89 -26.39
N VAL A 189 -4.81 10.59 -25.44
CA VAL A 189 -4.16 11.27 -24.33
C VAL A 189 -4.92 10.98 -23.06
N ASP A 190 -4.22 10.53 -22.02
CA ASP A 190 -4.74 10.48 -20.67
C ASP A 190 -4.04 11.55 -19.82
N PHE A 191 -4.83 12.33 -19.10
CA PHE A 191 -4.34 13.24 -18.08
C PHE A 191 -4.05 12.48 -16.78
N ALA A 192 -3.12 11.53 -16.86
CA ALA A 192 -2.64 10.69 -15.77
C ALA A 192 -1.16 10.34 -16.01
N PRO A 193 -0.39 10.00 -14.97
CA PRO A 193 -0.79 9.90 -13.58
C PRO A 193 -0.62 11.20 -12.78
N THR A 194 -1.35 11.30 -11.67
CA THR A 194 -1.06 12.28 -10.61
C THR A 194 0.23 11.86 -9.90
N VAL A 195 1.27 12.70 -9.98
CA VAL A 195 2.60 12.51 -9.36
C VAL A 195 2.87 13.54 -8.25
N ASP A 196 1.81 14.17 -7.74
CA ASP A 196 1.90 15.01 -6.55
C ASP A 196 2.29 14.19 -5.33
N VAL A 197 3.16 14.73 -4.46
CA VAL A 197 3.56 14.12 -3.18
C VAL A 197 2.65 14.65 -2.07
N ASN A 198 1.79 13.81 -1.50
CA ASN A 198 0.73 14.24 -0.56
C ASN A 198 1.25 14.40 0.88
N THR A 199 2.14 15.38 1.06
CA THR A 199 2.77 15.73 2.35
C THR A 199 1.81 16.36 3.36
N ASN A 200 0.69 16.94 2.91
CA ASN A 200 -0.33 17.52 3.77
C ASN A 200 -1.53 16.56 3.94
N PRO A 201 -1.74 15.98 5.14
CA PRO A 201 -2.88 15.10 5.41
C PRO A 201 -4.25 15.80 5.29
N ALA A 202 -4.29 17.13 5.40
CA ALA A 202 -5.48 17.95 5.23
C ALA A 202 -5.74 18.36 3.78
N ASN A 203 -4.93 17.90 2.82
CA ASN A 203 -5.10 18.26 1.40
C ASN A 203 -6.50 17.89 0.90
N PRO A 204 -7.32 18.86 0.45
CA PRO A 204 -8.72 18.60 0.09
C PRO A 204 -8.89 18.02 -1.32
N VAL A 205 -7.88 18.14 -2.18
CA VAL A 205 -7.98 17.90 -3.64
C VAL A 205 -7.23 16.65 -4.09
N ILE A 206 -6.03 16.42 -3.57
CA ILE A 206 -5.16 15.31 -3.98
C ILE A 206 -5.50 14.06 -3.17
N GLY A 207 -5.14 13.98 -1.88
CA GLY A 207 -5.44 12.84 -1.02
C GLY A 207 -5.11 11.51 -1.71
N VAL A 208 -6.10 10.61 -1.80
CA VAL A 208 -5.96 9.29 -2.47
C VAL A 208 -5.59 9.31 -3.97
N ARG A 209 -5.61 10.47 -4.63
CA ARG A 209 -5.12 10.63 -6.02
C ARG A 209 -3.60 10.64 -6.11
N SER A 210 -2.90 11.00 -5.03
CA SER A 210 -1.47 10.80 -4.93
C SER A 210 -1.16 9.34 -4.58
N ILE A 211 0.01 8.89 -4.99
CA ILE A 211 0.54 7.57 -4.64
C ILE A 211 0.97 7.53 -3.16
N SER A 212 1.61 8.58 -2.64
CA SER A 212 2.30 8.57 -1.35
C SER A 212 2.68 9.99 -0.88
N ASP A 213 3.08 10.11 0.39
CA ASP A 213 3.81 11.27 0.92
C ASP A 213 5.35 11.08 0.83
N ASP A 214 5.80 10.00 0.18
CA ASP A 214 7.20 9.70 -0.14
C ASP A 214 7.49 10.01 -1.61
N GLU A 215 8.31 11.02 -1.86
CA GLU A 215 8.65 11.44 -3.21
C GLU A 215 9.31 10.34 -4.06
N ASN A 216 10.03 9.38 -3.46
CA ASN A 216 10.69 8.32 -4.20
C ASN A 216 9.68 7.25 -4.64
N LEU A 217 8.74 6.89 -3.76
CA LEU A 217 7.69 5.94 -4.11
C LEU A 217 6.76 6.51 -5.19
N VAL A 218 6.43 7.81 -5.10
CA VAL A 218 5.66 8.51 -6.15
C VAL A 218 6.45 8.52 -7.47
N ALA A 219 7.76 8.80 -7.43
CA ALA A 219 8.61 8.79 -8.61
C ALA A 219 8.67 7.42 -9.30
N GLU A 220 8.92 6.34 -8.55
CA GLU A 220 9.04 4.98 -9.09
C GLU A 220 7.73 4.47 -9.71
N LEU A 221 6.62 4.58 -8.97
CA LEU A 221 5.33 4.06 -9.44
C LEU A 221 4.71 4.96 -10.52
N GLY A 222 4.86 6.29 -10.41
CA GLY A 222 4.40 7.24 -11.42
C GLY A 222 5.11 7.05 -12.76
N ALA A 223 6.44 6.88 -12.76
CA ALA A 223 7.22 6.60 -13.97
C ALA A 223 6.80 5.27 -14.64
N ALA A 224 6.48 4.25 -13.84
CA ALA A 224 5.99 2.97 -14.34
C ALA A 224 4.60 3.09 -14.99
N GLN A 225 3.66 3.83 -14.39
CA GLN A 225 2.36 4.12 -14.99
C GLN A 225 2.50 4.86 -16.34
N ILE A 226 3.36 5.90 -16.38
CA ILE A 226 3.69 6.66 -17.61
C ILE A 226 4.18 5.72 -18.70
N THR A 227 5.16 4.89 -18.37
CA THR A 227 5.73 3.91 -19.30
C THR A 227 4.66 2.97 -19.84
N GLY A 228 3.78 2.45 -18.96
CA GLY A 228 2.73 1.52 -19.33
C GLY A 228 1.70 2.11 -20.30
N MET A 229 1.20 3.31 -20.02
CA MET A 229 0.26 4.01 -20.90
C MET A 229 0.90 4.30 -22.26
N GLN A 230 2.14 4.80 -22.23
CA GLN A 230 2.83 5.19 -23.45
C GLN A 230 3.14 4.02 -24.37
N GLN A 231 3.50 2.85 -23.81
CA GLN A 231 3.68 1.59 -24.55
C GLN A 231 2.38 1.07 -25.15
N ALA A 232 1.24 1.35 -24.52
CA ALA A 232 -0.08 0.96 -25.01
C ALA A 232 -0.68 1.95 -26.04
N GLY A 233 0.08 2.97 -26.46
CA GLY A 233 -0.30 3.89 -27.52
C GLY A 233 -1.08 5.13 -27.06
N VAL A 234 -1.20 5.36 -25.75
CA VAL A 234 -1.85 6.55 -25.17
C VAL A 234 -0.81 7.44 -24.52
N SER A 235 -0.84 8.74 -24.81
CA SER A 235 0.11 9.67 -24.23
C SER A 235 -0.21 9.93 -22.76
N ALA A 236 0.81 9.87 -21.90
CA ALA A 236 0.67 10.14 -20.47
C ALA A 236 0.95 11.62 -20.16
N THR A 237 0.40 12.08 -19.05
CA THR A 237 0.54 13.46 -18.57
C THR A 237 0.82 13.48 -17.07
N ALA A 238 2.05 13.80 -16.68
CA ALA A 238 2.41 13.95 -15.27
C ALA A 238 1.81 15.26 -14.70
N LYS A 239 1.14 15.17 -13.55
CA LYS A 239 0.43 16.32 -12.96
C LYS A 239 0.47 16.35 -11.41
N HIS A 240 0.40 17.50 -10.75
CA HIS A 240 0.21 18.85 -11.30
C HIS A 240 1.44 19.72 -10.99
N PHE A 241 2.20 20.11 -12.02
CA PHE A 241 3.49 20.76 -11.86
C PHE A 241 3.38 22.19 -11.30
N PRO A 242 4.22 22.60 -10.33
CA PRO A 242 5.39 21.89 -9.80
C PRO A 242 5.12 21.06 -8.53
N GLY A 243 3.85 20.87 -8.13
CA GLY A 243 3.44 20.02 -7.01
C GLY A 243 2.25 20.60 -6.23
N HIS A 244 1.11 19.90 -6.25
CA HIS A 244 -0.16 20.27 -5.59
C HIS A 244 -0.36 19.61 -4.20
N GLY A 245 0.47 18.63 -3.86
CA GLY A 245 0.24 17.76 -2.71
C GLY A 245 0.30 18.40 -1.30
N ASP A 246 0.74 19.66 -1.17
CA ASP A 246 0.86 20.38 0.11
C ASP A 246 -0.15 21.52 0.33
N THR A 247 -1.17 21.67 -0.53
CA THR A 247 -2.12 22.79 -0.42
C THR A 247 -3.28 22.54 0.56
N GLU A 248 -3.74 23.59 1.23
CA GLU A 248 -4.95 23.58 2.07
C GLU A 248 -6.19 24.18 1.38
N VAL A 249 -6.00 24.82 0.23
CA VAL A 249 -7.06 25.49 -0.55
C VAL A 249 -7.27 24.73 -1.86
N ASP A 250 -8.54 24.50 -2.21
CA ASP A 250 -8.90 23.93 -3.51
C ASP A 250 -8.76 24.98 -4.63
N SER A 251 -7.94 24.70 -5.64
CA SER A 251 -7.74 25.56 -6.81
C SER A 251 -9.00 25.76 -7.66
N HIS A 252 -10.02 24.92 -7.51
CA HIS A 252 -11.34 25.11 -8.12
C HIS A 252 -12.12 26.26 -7.48
N LEU A 253 -11.80 26.61 -6.22
CA LEU A 253 -12.57 27.54 -5.38
C LEU A 253 -11.76 28.78 -4.93
N GLY A 254 -10.46 28.80 -5.22
CA GLY A 254 -9.55 29.87 -4.81
C GLY A 254 -8.16 29.73 -5.44
N LEU A 255 -7.22 30.58 -5.01
CA LEU A 255 -5.82 30.55 -5.44
C LEU A 255 -4.94 29.99 -4.30
N PRO A 256 -4.51 28.71 -4.38
CA PRO A 256 -3.67 28.11 -3.36
C PRO A 256 -2.27 28.72 -3.37
N VAL A 257 -1.67 28.82 -2.19
CA VAL A 257 -0.30 29.30 -1.99
C VAL A 257 0.45 28.27 -1.16
N VAL A 258 1.62 27.86 -1.63
CA VAL A 258 2.54 27.04 -0.86
C VAL A 258 3.75 27.88 -0.42
N LYS A 259 4.06 27.81 0.87
CA LYS A 259 5.06 28.65 1.55
C LYS A 259 6.33 27.90 1.94
N TYR A 260 6.44 26.65 1.52
CA TYR A 260 7.61 25.83 1.82
C TYR A 260 8.87 26.37 1.11
N ASP A 261 10.04 25.96 1.60
CA ASP A 261 11.32 26.37 1.04
C ASP A 261 11.69 25.61 -0.25
N ARG A 262 12.79 26.03 -0.89
CA ARG A 262 13.27 25.40 -2.13
C ARG A 262 13.63 23.93 -1.93
N ALA A 263 14.18 23.55 -0.76
CA ALA A 263 14.54 22.16 -0.49
C ALA A 263 13.30 21.25 -0.46
N THR A 264 12.20 21.73 0.13
CA THR A 264 10.91 21.05 0.12
C THR A 264 10.34 20.98 -1.29
N LEU A 265 10.39 22.07 -2.05
CA LEU A 265 10.00 22.05 -3.47
C LEU A 265 10.77 20.99 -4.26
N ASP A 266 12.10 20.90 -4.08
CA ASP A 266 12.94 19.95 -4.80
C ASP A 266 12.53 18.49 -4.53
N ARG A 267 11.99 18.19 -3.34
CA ARG A 267 11.38 16.87 -3.04
C ARG A 267 10.11 16.65 -3.84
N HIS A 268 9.23 17.66 -3.94
CA HIS A 268 8.03 17.60 -4.78
C HIS A 268 8.35 17.53 -6.29
N LEU A 269 9.53 18.01 -6.71
CA LEU A 269 10.01 17.91 -8.08
C LEU A 269 10.60 16.54 -8.43
N THR A 270 10.94 15.69 -7.44
CA THR A 270 11.54 14.36 -7.67
C THR A 270 10.68 13.48 -8.60
N PRO A 271 9.35 13.35 -8.41
CA PRO A 271 8.51 12.59 -9.33
C PRO A 271 8.46 13.17 -10.74
N PHE A 272 8.51 14.50 -10.90
CA PHE A 272 8.57 15.12 -12.23
C PHE A 272 9.90 14.85 -12.94
N LYS A 273 11.02 14.85 -12.21
CA LYS A 273 12.33 14.44 -12.76
C LYS A 273 12.29 12.98 -13.24
N ALA A 274 11.67 12.08 -12.48
CA ALA A 274 11.48 10.70 -12.88
C ALA A 274 10.53 10.56 -14.09
N ALA A 275 9.45 11.35 -14.15
CA ALA A 275 8.55 11.40 -15.30
C ALA A 275 9.27 11.88 -16.58
N ILE A 276 10.13 12.90 -16.47
CA ILE A 276 10.96 13.38 -17.60
C ILE A 276 11.95 12.28 -18.03
N ALA A 277 12.58 11.60 -17.09
CA ALA A 277 13.48 10.48 -17.38
C ALA A 277 12.76 9.27 -18.01
N ALA A 278 11.46 9.09 -17.71
CA ALA A 278 10.57 8.12 -18.36
C ALA A 278 9.98 8.63 -19.70
N GLU A 279 10.50 9.76 -20.22
CA GLU A 279 10.07 10.38 -21.47
C GLU A 279 8.57 10.69 -21.52
N VAL A 280 8.03 11.25 -20.42
CA VAL A 280 6.61 11.64 -20.37
C VAL A 280 6.25 12.61 -21.50
N ASP A 281 5.18 12.30 -22.22
CA ASP A 281 4.73 13.07 -23.38
C ASP A 281 4.29 14.49 -22.97
N MET A 282 3.59 14.61 -21.85
CA MET A 282 3.03 15.87 -21.36
C MET A 282 3.26 16.12 -19.87
N ILE A 283 3.37 17.39 -19.48
CA ILE A 283 3.30 17.83 -18.09
C ILE A 283 2.17 18.85 -17.96
N MET A 284 1.26 18.60 -17.03
CA MET A 284 0.16 19.53 -16.72
C MET A 284 0.55 20.41 -15.54
N THR A 285 0.34 21.72 -15.68
CA THR A 285 0.68 22.72 -14.65
C THR A 285 -0.40 22.81 -13.57
N ALA A 286 -0.11 23.48 -12.46
CA ALA A 286 -1.07 23.77 -11.39
C ALA A 286 -1.28 25.28 -11.21
N HIS A 287 -2.52 25.68 -10.89
CA HIS A 287 -2.87 27.07 -10.56
C HIS A 287 -2.51 27.42 -9.12
N ILE A 288 -1.25 27.25 -8.72
CA ILE A 288 -0.76 27.41 -7.34
C ILE A 288 0.41 28.38 -7.34
N ILE A 289 0.42 29.33 -6.39
CA ILE A 289 1.60 30.16 -6.13
C ILE A 289 2.61 29.37 -5.31
N VAL A 290 3.84 29.27 -5.84
CA VAL A 290 4.97 28.64 -5.15
C VAL A 290 5.95 29.74 -4.74
N GLU A 291 5.84 30.22 -3.50
CA GLU A 291 6.57 31.41 -3.04
C GLU A 291 8.09 31.28 -3.20
N ALA A 292 8.63 30.06 -3.11
CA ALA A 292 10.05 29.78 -3.28
C ALA A 292 10.59 30.09 -4.70
N ILE A 293 9.72 30.21 -5.72
CA ILE A 293 10.09 30.47 -7.11
C ILE A 293 9.47 31.78 -7.60
N ASP A 294 8.15 31.93 -7.45
CA ASP A 294 7.41 33.11 -7.88
C ASP A 294 6.29 33.41 -6.87
N PRO A 295 6.46 34.41 -5.99
CA PRO A 295 5.47 34.73 -4.96
C PRO A 295 4.25 35.50 -5.50
N THR A 296 4.22 35.81 -6.79
CA THR A 296 3.20 36.70 -7.37
C THR A 296 2.28 36.01 -8.36
N MET A 297 2.77 34.98 -9.05
CA MET A 297 2.03 34.28 -10.09
C MET A 297 1.93 32.78 -9.81
N PRO A 298 0.78 32.15 -10.09
CA PRO A 298 0.68 30.72 -10.02
C PRO A 298 1.56 30.04 -11.08
N GLY A 299 1.95 28.79 -10.84
CA GLY A 299 2.82 28.01 -11.71
C GLY A 299 2.41 28.05 -13.17
N THR A 300 1.12 27.87 -13.47
CA THR A 300 0.54 27.99 -14.83
C THR A 300 0.85 29.31 -15.56
N LEU A 301 1.00 30.41 -14.82
CA LEU A 301 1.17 31.77 -15.38
C LEU A 301 2.58 32.36 -15.13
N SER A 302 3.46 31.57 -14.50
CA SER A 302 4.81 32.02 -14.13
C SER A 302 5.85 31.54 -15.13
N LYS A 303 6.56 32.49 -15.75
CA LYS A 303 7.71 32.18 -16.60
C LYS A 303 8.84 31.53 -15.81
N ALA A 304 9.04 31.94 -14.55
CA ALA A 304 10.06 31.35 -13.67
C ALA A 304 9.79 29.86 -13.43
N VAL A 305 8.51 29.46 -13.33
CA VAL A 305 8.12 28.06 -13.13
C VAL A 305 8.15 27.28 -14.45
N LEU A 306 7.50 27.76 -15.52
CA LEU A 306 7.35 26.95 -16.74
C LEU A 306 8.54 27.02 -17.68
N THR A 307 9.19 28.18 -17.79
CA THR A 307 10.34 28.35 -18.68
C THR A 307 11.64 28.12 -17.91
N ASP A 308 11.90 28.89 -16.86
CA ASP A 308 13.23 28.88 -16.24
C ASP A 308 13.47 27.57 -15.46
N LEU A 309 12.50 27.12 -14.67
CA LEU A 309 12.57 25.84 -13.95
C LEU A 309 12.27 24.64 -14.87
N LEU A 310 11.08 24.53 -15.47
CA LEU A 310 10.70 23.31 -16.19
C LEU A 310 11.44 23.10 -17.51
N ARG A 311 11.51 24.11 -18.40
CA ARG A 311 12.28 24.00 -19.65
C ARG A 311 13.77 24.12 -19.43
N GLY A 312 14.20 25.06 -18.58
CA GLY A 312 15.60 25.37 -18.33
C GLY A 312 16.26 24.36 -17.42
N GLU A 313 15.98 24.44 -16.11
CA GLU A 313 16.65 23.64 -15.09
C GLU A 313 16.37 22.13 -15.23
N LEU A 314 15.11 21.74 -15.43
CA LEU A 314 14.70 20.33 -15.54
C LEU A 314 14.85 19.77 -16.96
N GLY A 315 15.12 20.61 -17.97
CA GLY A 315 15.39 20.18 -19.34
C GLY A 315 14.20 19.53 -20.06
N TYR A 316 12.96 19.78 -19.62
CA TYR A 316 11.79 19.16 -20.23
C TYR A 316 11.56 19.67 -21.66
N THR A 317 11.39 18.77 -22.62
CA THR A 317 11.20 19.10 -24.06
C THR A 317 9.83 18.70 -24.62
N GLY A 318 9.03 17.94 -23.86
CA GLY A 318 7.68 17.51 -24.26
C GLY A 318 6.63 18.64 -24.22
N LEU A 319 5.34 18.31 -24.15
CA LEU A 319 4.27 19.33 -24.15
C LEU A 319 3.95 19.84 -22.75
N ILE A 320 3.87 21.16 -22.60
CA ILE A 320 3.31 21.77 -21.39
C ILE A 320 1.85 22.10 -21.65
N THR A 321 0.95 21.48 -20.89
CA THR A 321 -0.48 21.84 -20.89
C THR A 321 -0.83 22.56 -19.61
N THR A 322 -1.68 23.57 -19.69
CA THR A 322 -2.30 24.11 -18.47
C THR A 322 -3.22 23.07 -17.85
N ASP A 323 -3.50 23.19 -16.55
CA ASP A 323 -4.78 22.70 -16.00
C ASP A 323 -5.94 23.52 -16.59
N ALA A 324 -7.18 23.12 -16.32
CA ALA A 324 -8.38 23.76 -16.85
C ALA A 324 -8.37 25.28 -16.54
N LEU A 325 -8.30 26.11 -17.58
CA LEU A 325 -8.15 27.56 -17.42
C LEU A 325 -9.42 28.25 -16.94
N ASP A 326 -10.57 27.60 -17.03
CA ASP A 326 -11.83 28.09 -16.50
C ASP A 326 -11.95 28.00 -14.97
N MET A 327 -10.99 27.37 -14.30
CA MET A 327 -10.89 27.34 -12.83
C MET A 327 -10.66 28.72 -12.23
N GLU A 328 -11.27 28.94 -11.06
CA GLU A 328 -11.28 30.25 -10.38
C GLU A 328 -9.88 30.76 -10.03
N GLY A 329 -8.98 29.88 -9.57
CA GLY A 329 -7.60 30.25 -9.20
C GLY A 329 -6.83 30.94 -10.34
N ALA A 330 -6.93 30.43 -11.57
CA ALA A 330 -6.27 31.02 -12.73
C ALA A 330 -6.84 32.41 -13.07
N GLN A 331 -8.15 32.58 -12.96
CA GLN A 331 -8.84 33.83 -13.25
C GLN A 331 -8.48 34.92 -12.23
N LEU A 332 -8.52 34.59 -10.93
CA LEU A 332 -8.22 35.53 -9.85
C LEU A 332 -6.78 36.07 -9.92
N ALA A 333 -5.83 35.26 -10.41
CA ALA A 333 -4.42 35.62 -10.45
C ALA A 333 -4.11 36.81 -11.37
N VAL A 334 -4.94 37.07 -12.39
CA VAL A 334 -4.74 38.21 -13.30
C VAL A 334 -5.63 39.40 -12.98
N MET A 335 -6.61 39.26 -12.07
CA MET A 335 -7.55 40.32 -11.75
C MET A 335 -6.94 41.42 -10.86
N THR A 336 -7.32 42.68 -11.09
CA THR A 336 -7.12 43.76 -10.11
C THR A 336 -8.04 43.57 -8.90
N GLU A 337 -7.80 44.31 -7.81
CA GLU A 337 -8.66 44.24 -6.63
C GLU A 337 -10.10 44.71 -6.94
N GLU A 338 -10.26 45.72 -7.79
CA GLU A 338 -11.56 46.18 -8.27
C GLU A 338 -12.27 45.09 -9.09
N GLU A 339 -11.54 44.40 -9.97
CA GLU A 339 -12.08 43.28 -10.75
C GLU A 339 -12.49 42.12 -9.83
N LYS A 340 -11.70 41.78 -8.80
CA LYS A 340 -12.06 40.73 -7.83
C LYS A 340 -13.33 41.07 -7.05
N VAL A 341 -13.50 42.33 -6.65
CA VAL A 341 -14.74 42.80 -6.00
C VAL A 341 -15.92 42.66 -6.96
N ARG A 342 -15.77 43.12 -8.21
CA ARG A 342 -16.84 43.02 -9.22
C ARG A 342 -17.18 41.58 -9.59
N TYR A 343 -16.16 40.72 -9.69
CA TYR A 343 -16.30 39.29 -9.94
C TYR A 343 -17.20 38.64 -8.88
N ARG A 344 -16.91 38.85 -7.58
CA ARG A 344 -17.72 38.30 -6.49
C ARG A 344 -19.18 38.75 -6.59
N GLN A 345 -19.41 40.05 -6.80
CA GLN A 345 -20.76 40.60 -6.95
C GLN A 345 -21.53 39.96 -8.10
N LEU A 346 -20.91 39.83 -9.28
CA LEU A 346 -21.55 39.25 -10.45
C LEU A 346 -21.75 37.75 -10.32
N LYS A 347 -20.80 37.01 -9.75
CA LYS A 347 -20.90 35.58 -9.47
C LYS A 347 -22.07 35.30 -8.52
N ASP A 348 -22.18 36.08 -7.44
CA ASP A 348 -23.28 35.94 -6.47
C ASP A 348 -24.63 36.29 -7.11
N ALA A 349 -24.69 37.36 -7.92
CA ALA A 349 -25.89 37.75 -8.64
C ALA A 349 -26.33 36.70 -9.67
N GLU A 350 -25.39 36.15 -10.46
CA GLU A 350 -25.65 35.07 -11.41
C GLU A 350 -26.15 33.82 -10.69
N LYS A 351 -25.50 33.44 -9.59
CA LYS A 351 -25.93 32.29 -8.79
C LYS A 351 -27.34 32.50 -8.24
N ALA A 352 -27.62 33.65 -7.63
CA ALA A 352 -28.94 33.96 -7.08
C ALA A 352 -30.03 33.94 -8.17
N ALA A 353 -29.74 34.49 -9.35
CA ALA A 353 -30.66 34.46 -10.48
C ALA A 353 -30.92 33.03 -10.99
N LYS A 354 -29.87 32.18 -11.06
CA LYS A 354 -29.99 30.76 -11.43
C LYS A 354 -30.78 29.96 -10.39
N ASP A 355 -30.51 30.17 -9.10
CA ASP A 355 -31.25 29.52 -8.01
C ASP A 355 -32.74 29.92 -8.05
N GLN A 356 -33.03 31.19 -8.33
CA GLN A 356 -34.39 31.69 -8.48
C GLN A 356 -35.09 31.09 -9.71
N ALA A 357 -34.42 31.04 -10.87
CA ALA A 357 -34.96 30.41 -12.08
C ALA A 357 -35.18 28.90 -11.93
N ALA A 358 -34.35 28.23 -11.12
CA ALA A 358 -34.55 26.82 -10.78
C ALA A 358 -35.77 26.60 -9.89
N ALA A 359 -36.12 27.57 -9.03
CA ALA A 359 -37.32 27.53 -8.20
C ALA A 359 -38.59 27.98 -8.94
N ASP A 360 -38.47 28.94 -9.85
CA ASP A 360 -39.55 29.50 -10.66
C ASP A 360 -39.06 29.81 -12.10
N PRO A 361 -39.48 29.01 -13.10
CA PRO A 361 -39.05 29.16 -14.49
C PRO A 361 -39.38 30.52 -15.13
N THR A 362 -40.28 31.33 -14.56
CA THR A 362 -40.56 32.69 -15.06
C THR A 362 -39.34 33.62 -14.94
N TYR A 363 -38.35 33.25 -14.12
CA TYR A 363 -37.11 34.00 -13.96
C TYR A 363 -35.98 33.58 -14.92
N ALA A 364 -36.26 32.70 -15.89
CA ALA A 364 -35.26 32.20 -16.83
C ALA A 364 -34.55 33.32 -17.62
N ASP A 365 -35.31 34.35 -18.05
CA ASP A 365 -34.75 35.48 -18.79
C ASP A 365 -33.78 36.31 -17.93
N GLN A 366 -34.07 36.52 -16.64
CA GLN A 366 -33.14 37.22 -15.75
C GLN A 366 -31.88 36.39 -15.47
N ALA A 367 -32.02 35.07 -15.29
CA ALA A 367 -30.87 34.18 -15.14
C ALA A 367 -29.99 34.19 -16.40
N GLN A 368 -30.60 34.21 -17.59
CA GLN A 368 -29.87 34.33 -18.85
C GLN A 368 -29.17 35.69 -18.98
N ALA A 369 -29.83 36.79 -18.62
CA ALA A 369 -29.23 38.12 -18.63
C ALA A 369 -28.06 38.24 -17.65
N ALA A 370 -28.20 37.74 -16.42
CA ALA A 370 -27.13 37.72 -15.42
C ALA A 370 -25.94 36.87 -15.89
N SER A 371 -26.20 35.71 -16.50
CA SER A 371 -25.15 34.85 -17.08
C SER A 371 -24.43 35.54 -18.25
N ALA A 372 -25.16 36.30 -19.08
CA ALA A 372 -24.58 37.07 -20.18
C ALA A 372 -23.71 38.23 -19.67
N GLU A 373 -24.14 38.96 -18.64
CA GLU A 373 -23.36 40.01 -18.00
C GLU A 373 -22.07 39.44 -17.37
N PHE A 374 -22.18 38.35 -16.62
CA PHE A 374 -21.03 37.69 -16.03
C PHE A 374 -20.06 37.18 -17.10
N LYS A 375 -20.56 36.56 -18.17
CA LYS A 375 -19.74 36.12 -19.31
C LYS A 375 -19.01 37.29 -19.97
N ALA A 376 -19.70 38.40 -20.23
CA ALA A 376 -19.11 39.59 -20.84
C ALA A 376 -18.00 40.19 -19.96
N PHE A 377 -18.20 40.24 -18.64
CA PHE A 377 -17.17 40.66 -17.69
C PHE A 377 -15.95 39.72 -17.69
N MET A 378 -16.18 38.41 -17.75
CA MET A 378 -15.11 37.41 -17.72
C MET A 378 -14.31 37.31 -19.04
N ALA A 379 -14.90 37.65 -20.18
CA ALA A 379 -14.26 37.52 -21.49
C ALA A 379 -12.85 38.15 -21.59
N PRO A 380 -12.63 39.44 -21.25
CA PRO A 380 -11.28 40.02 -21.28
C PRO A 380 -10.33 39.41 -20.25
N ILE A 381 -10.84 38.93 -19.11
CA ILE A 381 -10.03 38.30 -18.05
C ILE A 381 -9.51 36.94 -18.54
N ARG A 382 -10.38 36.11 -19.10
CA ARG A 382 -10.02 34.82 -19.71
C ARG A 382 -8.97 34.98 -20.81
N GLY A 383 -9.11 36.01 -21.63
CA GLY A 383 -8.11 36.37 -22.64
C GLY A 383 -6.73 36.67 -22.04
N ARG A 384 -6.67 37.47 -20.96
CA ARG A 384 -5.42 37.77 -20.25
C ARG A 384 -4.77 36.52 -19.63
N VAL A 385 -5.57 35.64 -19.03
CA VAL A 385 -5.09 34.36 -18.49
C VAL A 385 -4.41 33.53 -19.59
N ALA A 386 -5.09 33.35 -20.73
CA ALA A 386 -4.56 32.56 -21.84
C ALA A 386 -3.26 33.13 -22.42
N VAL A 387 -3.22 34.44 -22.68
CA VAL A 387 -2.00 35.11 -23.18
C VAL A 387 -0.85 34.96 -22.17
N LYS A 388 -1.12 35.13 -20.88
CA LYS A 388 -0.12 34.98 -19.82
C LYS A 388 0.41 33.55 -19.73
N ALA A 389 -0.43 32.54 -19.86
CA ALA A 389 -0.01 31.13 -19.87
C ALA A 389 0.94 30.81 -21.05
N LEU A 390 0.65 31.34 -22.25
CA LEU A 390 1.52 31.19 -23.42
C LEU A 390 2.86 31.90 -23.25
N GLN A 391 2.84 33.13 -22.71
CA GLN A 391 4.05 33.88 -22.36
C GLN A 391 4.91 33.17 -21.31
N ALA A 392 4.27 32.49 -20.35
CA ALA A 392 4.95 31.74 -19.31
C ALA A 392 5.67 30.50 -19.86
N GLY A 393 5.14 29.87 -20.93
CA GLY A 393 5.75 28.71 -21.57
C GLY A 393 4.80 27.55 -21.87
N SER A 394 3.51 27.68 -21.59
CA SER A 394 2.51 26.65 -21.92
C SER A 394 2.37 26.50 -23.44
N ASP A 395 2.22 25.26 -23.91
CA ASP A 395 1.95 24.95 -25.32
C ASP A 395 0.47 24.72 -25.59
N ILE A 396 -0.27 24.21 -24.61
CA ILE A 396 -1.70 23.90 -24.71
C ILE A 396 -2.47 24.74 -23.70
N LEU A 397 -3.55 25.36 -24.17
CA LEU A 397 -4.56 26.06 -23.37
C LEU A 397 -5.74 25.10 -23.13
N LEU A 398 -5.75 24.49 -21.96
CA LEU A 398 -6.76 23.49 -21.60
C LEU A 398 -8.04 24.16 -21.09
N ASN A 399 -9.18 23.73 -21.63
CA ASN A 399 -10.52 24.01 -21.12
C ASN A 399 -10.84 25.49 -20.84
N VAL A 400 -10.79 26.34 -21.87
CA VAL A 400 -10.87 27.81 -21.74
C VAL A 400 -12.29 28.38 -21.49
N TYR A 401 -13.34 27.57 -21.64
CA TYR A 401 -14.79 27.90 -21.51
C TYR A 401 -15.35 29.00 -22.44
N ASP A 402 -14.56 29.97 -22.89
CA ASP A 402 -14.95 31.01 -23.85
C ASP A 402 -13.92 31.07 -25.00
N ALA A 403 -14.04 30.12 -25.93
CA ALA A 403 -13.09 29.96 -27.03
C ALA A 403 -12.99 31.22 -27.91
N PRO A 404 -14.10 31.89 -28.32
CA PRO A 404 -14.00 33.13 -29.09
C PRO A 404 -13.23 34.24 -28.38
N ALA A 405 -13.48 34.46 -27.08
CA ALA A 405 -12.80 35.50 -26.32
C ALA A 405 -11.29 35.23 -26.21
N VAL A 406 -10.90 33.98 -25.93
CA VAL A 406 -9.50 33.59 -25.83
C VAL A 406 -8.77 33.70 -27.16
N ILE A 407 -9.37 33.20 -28.26
CA ILE A 407 -8.76 33.29 -29.59
C ILE A 407 -8.56 34.74 -30.00
N ASN A 408 -9.56 35.60 -29.80
CA ASN A 408 -9.46 37.02 -30.12
C ASN A 408 -8.36 37.70 -29.30
N ALA A 409 -8.22 37.37 -28.02
CA ALA A 409 -7.16 37.91 -27.17
C ALA A 409 -5.77 37.45 -27.61
N VAL A 410 -5.59 36.18 -27.98
CA VAL A 410 -4.31 35.66 -28.49
C VAL A 410 -3.94 36.36 -29.81
N LYS A 411 -4.89 36.50 -30.73
CA LYS A 411 -4.66 37.22 -32.00
C LYS A 411 -4.33 38.70 -31.77
N ALA A 412 -5.00 39.36 -30.82
CA ALA A 412 -4.70 40.75 -30.46
C ALA A 412 -3.29 40.88 -29.88
N ALA A 413 -2.91 39.98 -28.97
CA ALA A 413 -1.57 39.93 -28.38
C ALA A 413 -0.46 39.66 -29.42
N LEU A 414 -0.75 38.89 -30.47
CA LEU A 414 0.17 38.69 -31.60
C LEU A 414 0.28 39.95 -32.47
N ALA A 415 -0.84 40.64 -32.69
CA ALA A 415 -0.89 41.85 -33.51
C ALA A 415 -0.18 43.04 -32.84
N ASP A 416 -0.27 43.16 -31.51
CA ASP A 416 0.37 44.23 -30.74
C ASP A 416 1.78 43.90 -30.23
N GLY A 417 2.23 42.65 -30.42
CA GLY A 417 3.57 42.17 -30.04
C GLY A 417 3.71 41.71 -28.59
N THR A 418 2.63 41.71 -27.81
CA THR A 418 2.60 41.13 -26.45
C THR A 418 2.94 39.63 -26.46
N LEU A 419 2.56 38.92 -27.52
CA LEU A 419 2.97 37.54 -27.81
C LEU A 419 3.69 37.53 -29.16
N SER A 420 4.85 36.88 -29.27
CA SER A 420 5.58 36.79 -30.54
C SER A 420 5.07 35.64 -31.41
N SER A 421 5.21 35.79 -32.74
CA SER A 421 4.85 34.71 -33.68
C SER A 421 5.78 33.50 -33.54
N GLU A 422 7.04 33.72 -33.16
CA GLU A 422 8.01 32.67 -32.88
C GLU A 422 7.56 31.82 -31.68
N ARG A 423 7.06 32.46 -30.61
CA ARG A 423 6.56 31.74 -29.43
C ARG A 423 5.35 30.87 -29.79
N LEU A 424 4.44 31.38 -30.61
CA LEU A 424 3.31 30.60 -31.15
C LEU A 424 3.81 29.41 -31.96
N ASP A 425 4.70 29.64 -32.92
CA ASP A 425 5.21 28.62 -33.83
C ASP A 425 5.98 27.53 -33.08
N GLU A 426 6.74 27.87 -32.05
CA GLU A 426 7.39 26.89 -31.17
C GLU A 426 6.39 25.93 -30.51
N SER A 427 5.28 26.44 -29.99
CA SER A 427 4.26 25.60 -29.35
C SER A 427 3.52 24.73 -30.34
N VAL A 428 3.10 25.30 -31.47
CA VAL A 428 2.42 24.54 -32.53
C VAL A 428 3.37 23.46 -33.08
N LEU A 429 4.66 23.77 -33.24
CA LEU A 429 5.65 22.80 -33.68
C LEU A 429 5.81 21.65 -32.67
N ARG A 430 5.86 21.92 -31.37
CA ARG A 430 5.90 20.86 -30.34
C ARG A 430 4.66 19.96 -30.42
N ILE A 431 3.47 20.56 -30.60
CA ILE A 431 2.22 19.79 -30.75
C ILE A 431 2.28 18.91 -31.99
N LEU A 432 2.70 19.45 -33.13
CA LEU A 432 2.79 18.69 -34.38
C LEU A 432 3.86 17.61 -34.31
N LYS A 433 5.04 17.87 -33.71
CA LYS A 433 6.10 16.88 -33.50
C LYS A 433 5.66 15.77 -32.55
N TRP A 434 4.90 16.08 -31.49
CA TRP A 434 4.29 15.06 -30.64
C TRP A 434 3.27 14.22 -31.42
N LYS A 435 2.37 14.86 -32.20
CA LYS A 435 1.40 14.15 -33.05
C LYS A 435 2.10 13.24 -34.07
N GLU A 436 3.20 13.70 -34.66
CA GLU A 436 4.04 12.91 -35.58
C GLU A 436 4.65 11.71 -34.85
N ARG A 437 5.35 11.95 -33.72
CA ARG A 437 6.00 10.92 -32.91
C ARG A 437 5.05 9.82 -32.43
N ARG A 438 3.83 10.19 -32.03
CA ARG A 438 2.83 9.24 -31.49
C ARG A 438 1.89 8.68 -32.56
N GLY A 439 2.17 8.92 -33.85
CA GLY A 439 1.36 8.40 -34.97
C GLY A 439 -0.04 9.01 -35.07
N ILE A 440 -0.31 10.13 -34.40
CA ILE A 440 -1.61 10.81 -34.40
C ILE A 440 -1.86 11.46 -35.76
N LEU A 441 -0.82 11.96 -36.45
CA LEU A 441 -0.95 12.47 -37.82
C LEU A 441 -1.38 11.38 -38.83
N ASP A 442 -1.16 10.11 -38.49
CA ASP A 442 -1.54 8.94 -39.28
C ASP A 442 -2.75 8.19 -38.69
N HIS A 443 -3.52 8.88 -37.85
CA HIS A 443 -4.64 8.29 -37.14
C HIS A 443 -5.59 7.53 -38.08
N THR A 444 -5.85 6.27 -37.74
CA THR A 444 -6.86 5.43 -38.38
C THR A 444 -8.06 5.30 -37.43
N PRO A 445 -9.31 5.43 -37.93
CA PRO A 445 -10.50 5.25 -37.11
C PRO A 445 -10.48 3.89 -36.40
N VAL A 446 -10.89 3.87 -35.12
CA VAL A 446 -11.06 2.63 -34.36
C VAL A 446 -12.32 1.89 -34.80
N ASP A 447 -12.43 0.59 -34.57
CA ASP A 447 -13.67 -0.17 -34.79
C ASP A 447 -14.56 -0.11 -33.53
N PRO A 448 -15.70 0.62 -33.57
CA PRO A 448 -16.57 0.76 -32.40
C PRO A 448 -17.17 -0.57 -31.92
N ALA A 449 -17.38 -1.54 -32.81
CA ALA A 449 -17.93 -2.84 -32.44
C ALA A 449 -16.87 -3.72 -31.74
N ALA A 450 -15.59 -3.52 -32.05
CA ALA A 450 -14.49 -4.28 -31.45
C ALA A 450 -14.06 -3.76 -30.07
N ALA A 451 -14.46 -2.54 -29.67
CA ALA A 451 -14.09 -1.96 -28.38
C ALA A 451 -14.45 -2.88 -27.18
N ALA A 452 -15.59 -3.56 -27.26
CA ALA A 452 -16.04 -4.50 -26.22
C ALA A 452 -15.20 -5.79 -26.12
N ASN A 453 -14.34 -6.09 -27.12
CA ASN A 453 -13.42 -7.23 -27.07
C ASN A 453 -12.11 -6.89 -26.34
N VAL A 454 -11.83 -5.60 -26.13
CA VAL A 454 -10.61 -5.11 -25.48
C VAL A 454 -10.92 -4.62 -24.08
N VAL A 455 -11.92 -3.74 -23.96
CA VAL A 455 -12.25 -3.07 -22.70
C VAL A 455 -12.93 -4.02 -21.73
N GLY A 456 -12.43 -4.09 -20.49
CA GLY A 456 -12.98 -4.95 -19.44
C GLY A 456 -12.62 -6.42 -19.60
N SER A 457 -11.48 -6.74 -20.24
CA SER A 457 -11.02 -8.12 -20.38
C SER A 457 -10.77 -8.77 -19.01
N GLN A 458 -10.85 -10.10 -18.93
CA GLN A 458 -10.61 -10.81 -17.66
C GLN A 458 -9.18 -10.61 -17.13
N ASP A 459 -8.21 -10.50 -18.03
CA ASP A 459 -6.81 -10.23 -17.67
C ASP A 459 -6.66 -8.82 -17.07
N ASP A 460 -7.32 -7.82 -17.66
CA ASP A 460 -7.30 -6.45 -17.16
C ASP A 460 -8.00 -6.33 -15.79
N LEU A 461 -9.16 -6.99 -15.63
CA LEU A 461 -9.88 -7.09 -14.35
C LEU A 461 -9.03 -7.80 -13.28
N ALA A 462 -8.23 -8.79 -13.66
CA ALA A 462 -7.32 -9.47 -12.75
C ALA A 462 -6.22 -8.54 -12.22
N VAL A 463 -5.71 -7.61 -13.04
CA VAL A 463 -4.74 -6.58 -12.58
C VAL A 463 -5.39 -5.68 -11.53
N ALA A 464 -6.62 -5.18 -11.77
CA ALA A 464 -7.32 -4.34 -10.79
C ALA A 464 -7.56 -5.09 -9.47
N ARG A 465 -7.94 -6.38 -9.55
CA ARG A 465 -8.09 -7.24 -8.38
C ARG A 465 -6.78 -7.44 -7.63
N GLN A 466 -5.68 -7.70 -8.33
CA GLN A 466 -4.37 -7.90 -7.71
C GLN A 466 -3.88 -6.64 -6.97
N ILE A 467 -4.10 -5.46 -7.54
CA ILE A 467 -3.81 -4.18 -6.87
C ILE A 467 -4.69 -4.04 -5.62
N ALA A 468 -5.99 -4.28 -5.73
CA ALA A 468 -6.90 -4.20 -4.59
C ALA A 468 -6.48 -5.15 -3.46
N ASP A 469 -6.25 -6.43 -3.77
CA ASP A 469 -5.81 -7.47 -2.83
C ASP A 469 -4.47 -7.12 -2.17
N SER A 470 -3.53 -6.54 -2.93
CA SER A 470 -2.22 -6.15 -2.41
C SER A 470 -2.21 -4.82 -1.65
N SER A 471 -3.31 -4.07 -1.67
CA SER A 471 -3.39 -2.72 -1.09
C SER A 471 -4.09 -2.67 0.27
N VAL A 472 -4.95 -3.64 0.58
CA VAL A 472 -5.71 -3.64 1.84
C VAL A 472 -4.75 -3.66 3.02
N THR A 473 -4.82 -2.61 3.84
CA THR A 473 -3.90 -2.38 4.96
C THR A 473 -4.66 -2.49 6.27
N LEU A 474 -4.34 -3.51 7.07
CA LEU A 474 -4.90 -3.71 8.39
C LEU A 474 -4.13 -2.84 9.40
N LEU A 475 -4.78 -1.83 9.97
CA LEU A 475 -4.14 -0.85 10.85
C LEU A 475 -4.20 -1.25 12.33
N ARG A 476 -5.26 -1.95 12.72
CA ARG A 476 -5.53 -2.39 14.10
C ARG A 476 -6.30 -3.71 14.06
N ASN A 477 -5.99 -4.63 14.98
CA ASN A 477 -6.71 -5.90 15.17
C ASN A 477 -6.65 -6.37 16.62
N ASN A 478 -7.26 -5.58 17.51
CA ASN A 478 -7.30 -5.86 18.95
C ASN A 478 -8.04 -7.17 19.23
N SER A 479 -7.57 -7.91 20.24
CA SER A 479 -8.12 -9.20 20.66
C SER A 479 -8.23 -10.24 19.53
N HIS A 480 -7.45 -10.08 18.46
CA HIS A 480 -7.48 -10.95 17.29
C HIS A 480 -8.89 -11.16 16.72
N LEU A 481 -9.70 -10.08 16.66
CA LEU A 481 -11.06 -10.13 16.12
C LEU A 481 -11.09 -10.70 14.70
N LEU A 482 -10.13 -10.29 13.86
CA LEU A 482 -9.97 -10.79 12.50
C LEU A 482 -8.93 -11.92 12.45
N PRO A 483 -9.13 -12.95 11.59
CA PRO A 483 -10.25 -13.08 10.64
C PRO A 483 -11.57 -13.55 11.27
N LEU A 484 -12.67 -13.10 10.67
CA LEU A 484 -14.04 -13.51 11.00
C LEU A 484 -14.31 -14.95 10.52
N SER A 485 -15.25 -15.60 11.20
CA SER A 485 -15.74 -16.92 10.82
C SER A 485 -17.26 -16.94 10.90
N ALA A 486 -17.93 -17.28 9.80
CA ALA A 486 -19.39 -17.42 9.80
C ALA A 486 -19.90 -18.48 10.80
N ALA A 487 -19.06 -19.44 11.20
CA ALA A 487 -19.41 -20.42 12.24
C ALA A 487 -19.45 -19.81 13.65
N ARG A 488 -18.70 -18.73 13.91
CA ARG A 488 -18.58 -18.09 15.24
C ARG A 488 -19.33 -16.78 15.33
N THR A 489 -19.30 -15.97 14.27
CA THR A 489 -19.91 -14.64 14.17
C THR A 489 -20.75 -14.55 12.88
N PRO A 490 -21.84 -15.33 12.76
CA PRO A 490 -22.62 -15.44 11.53
C PRO A 490 -23.33 -14.15 11.10
N LYS A 491 -23.69 -13.25 12.02
CA LYS A 491 -24.49 -12.06 11.74
C LYS A 491 -23.64 -10.81 11.72
N VAL A 492 -23.64 -10.10 10.59
CA VAL A 492 -22.86 -8.88 10.38
C VAL A 492 -23.81 -7.71 10.06
N LEU A 493 -23.64 -6.58 10.74
CA LEU A 493 -24.19 -5.31 10.24
C LEU A 493 -23.16 -4.66 9.34
N VAL A 494 -23.53 -4.37 8.10
CA VAL A 494 -22.76 -3.48 7.22
C VAL A 494 -23.44 -2.12 7.23
N ALA A 495 -22.71 -1.10 7.65
CA ALA A 495 -23.22 0.26 7.68
C ALA A 495 -22.22 1.34 7.27
N GLY A 496 -22.71 2.54 7.02
CA GLY A 496 -21.89 3.73 6.87
C GLY A 496 -22.45 4.75 5.88
N SER A 497 -21.58 5.69 5.50
CA SER A 497 -21.93 6.77 4.57
C SER A 497 -22.16 6.26 3.15
N THR A 498 -23.17 6.75 2.43
CA THR A 498 -23.33 6.43 0.99
C THR A 498 -22.11 6.81 0.15
N TYR A 499 -21.24 7.73 0.60
CA TYR A 499 -19.98 8.04 -0.12
C TYR A 499 -18.89 6.98 0.07
N GLY A 500 -18.98 6.19 1.14
CA GLY A 500 -18.11 5.03 1.37
C GLY A 500 -18.55 3.76 0.64
N ASN A 501 -19.69 3.82 -0.07
CA ASN A 501 -20.32 2.71 -0.79
C ASN A 501 -20.42 1.39 0.03
N PRO A 502 -20.99 1.40 1.25
CA PRO A 502 -21.14 0.19 2.06
C PRO A 502 -21.96 -0.90 1.35
N GLU A 503 -22.79 -0.55 0.37
CA GLU A 503 -23.57 -1.48 -0.44
C GLU A 503 -22.74 -2.47 -1.28
N PHE A 504 -21.44 -2.24 -1.46
CA PHE A 504 -20.56 -3.17 -2.16
C PHE A 504 -20.09 -4.36 -1.31
N PHE A 505 -20.25 -4.31 0.02
CA PHE A 505 -19.80 -5.38 0.92
C PHE A 505 -20.80 -6.55 1.08
N PRO A 506 -22.14 -6.33 1.19
CA PRO A 506 -23.09 -7.40 1.45
C PRO A 506 -22.99 -8.60 0.49
N PRO A 507 -22.92 -8.44 -0.85
CA PRO A 507 -22.89 -9.58 -1.76
C PRO A 507 -21.70 -10.52 -1.52
N ALA A 508 -20.52 -9.95 -1.26
CA ALA A 508 -19.30 -10.74 -1.01
C ALA A 508 -19.29 -11.39 0.37
N LEU A 509 -19.87 -10.74 1.40
CA LEU A 509 -20.04 -11.32 2.74
C LEU A 509 -21.07 -12.46 2.74
N GLU A 510 -22.19 -12.28 2.04
CA GLU A 510 -23.21 -13.32 1.87
C GLU A 510 -22.65 -14.53 1.13
N ALA A 511 -21.86 -14.31 0.07
CA ALA A 511 -21.14 -15.37 -0.63
C ALA A 511 -20.13 -16.12 0.28
N ALA A 512 -19.60 -15.44 1.30
CA ALA A 512 -18.74 -16.04 2.32
C ALA A 512 -19.50 -16.70 3.49
N GLY A 513 -20.84 -16.74 3.43
CA GLY A 513 -21.70 -17.46 4.38
C GLY A 513 -22.21 -16.64 5.55
N PHE A 514 -22.03 -15.31 5.54
CA PHE A 514 -22.58 -14.43 6.59
C PHE A 514 -24.04 -14.05 6.31
N THR A 515 -24.81 -13.83 7.38
CA THR A 515 -26.10 -13.16 7.31
C THR A 515 -25.89 -11.65 7.49
N VAL A 516 -26.18 -10.86 6.46
CA VAL A 516 -25.90 -9.42 6.47
C VAL A 516 -27.18 -8.61 6.75
N THR A 517 -27.10 -7.69 7.70
CA THR A 517 -28.03 -6.55 7.82
C THR A 517 -27.37 -5.33 7.23
N PHE A 518 -28.06 -4.58 6.37
CA PHE A 518 -27.51 -3.42 5.68
C PHE A 518 -28.20 -2.11 6.08
N LYS A 519 -27.41 -1.06 6.34
CA LYS A 519 -27.88 0.31 6.61
C LYS A 519 -26.95 1.35 5.98
N SER A 520 -27.45 2.29 5.20
CA SER A 520 -26.66 3.41 4.68
C SER A 520 -27.33 4.74 4.97
N THR A 521 -26.54 5.81 4.93
CA THR A 521 -27.05 7.18 4.99
C THR A 521 -27.56 7.64 3.62
N ALA A 522 -28.42 8.67 3.60
CA ALA A 522 -28.85 9.34 2.37
C ALA A 522 -27.85 10.38 1.86
N LYS A 523 -27.01 10.93 2.75
CA LYS A 523 -25.98 11.95 2.45
C LYS A 523 -24.65 11.56 3.07
N ILE A 524 -23.58 12.26 2.71
CA ILE A 524 -22.24 12.00 3.29
C ILE A 524 -22.25 12.08 4.83
N GLN A 525 -23.02 13.02 5.39
CA GLN A 525 -23.17 13.20 6.83
C GLN A 525 -24.43 12.48 7.33
N PRO A 526 -24.31 11.52 8.28
CA PRO A 526 -25.47 10.86 8.86
C PRO A 526 -26.31 11.84 9.70
N THR A 527 -27.64 11.68 9.68
CA THR A 527 -28.54 12.32 10.64
C THR A 527 -28.62 11.54 11.95
N ASP A 528 -29.14 12.17 13.01
CA ASP A 528 -29.28 11.49 14.31
C ASP A 528 -30.27 10.31 14.23
N GLU A 529 -31.31 10.38 13.39
CA GLU A 529 -32.23 9.27 13.14
C GLU A 529 -31.55 8.10 12.42
N GLU A 530 -30.70 8.39 11.43
CA GLU A 530 -29.92 7.36 10.73
C GLU A 530 -28.94 6.66 11.67
N ILE A 531 -28.27 7.42 12.54
CA ILE A 531 -27.38 6.86 13.58
C ILE A 531 -28.18 5.99 14.54
N ALA A 532 -29.33 6.45 15.03
CA ALA A 532 -30.18 5.67 15.92
C ALA A 532 -30.63 4.35 15.27
N ALA A 533 -30.99 4.38 13.98
CA ALA A 533 -31.35 3.17 13.25
C ALA A 533 -30.18 2.18 13.09
N MET A 534 -28.95 2.68 12.91
CA MET A 534 -27.74 1.84 12.88
C MET A 534 -27.45 1.23 14.26
N VAL A 535 -27.62 2.00 15.34
CA VAL A 535 -27.47 1.53 16.72
C VAL A 535 -28.48 0.41 17.04
N GLU A 536 -29.75 0.57 16.66
CA GLU A 536 -30.76 -0.48 16.86
C GLU A 536 -30.42 -1.76 16.07
N ALA A 537 -29.95 -1.62 14.83
CA ALA A 537 -29.52 -2.75 14.02
C ALA A 537 -28.28 -3.45 14.62
N ALA A 538 -27.32 -2.68 15.15
CA ALA A 538 -26.10 -3.20 15.74
C ALA A 538 -26.39 -4.14 16.92
N ARG A 539 -27.41 -3.85 17.74
CA ARG A 539 -27.79 -4.71 18.88
C ARG A 539 -28.18 -6.13 18.48
N GLN A 540 -28.60 -6.35 17.23
CA GLN A 540 -29.14 -7.61 16.73
C GLN A 540 -28.11 -8.49 15.97
N VAL A 541 -26.85 -8.04 15.87
CA VAL A 541 -25.78 -8.75 15.14
C VAL A 541 -24.62 -9.15 16.05
N ASP A 542 -23.67 -9.93 15.53
CA ASP A 542 -22.49 -10.39 16.26
C ASP A 542 -21.33 -9.41 16.13
N VAL A 543 -21.20 -8.76 14.96
CA VAL A 543 -20.14 -7.79 14.64
C VAL A 543 -20.66 -6.71 13.69
N VAL A 544 -20.11 -5.50 13.78
CA VAL A 544 -20.45 -4.37 12.90
C VAL A 544 -19.27 -4.01 12.01
N LEU A 545 -19.48 -3.98 10.70
CA LEU A 545 -18.60 -3.40 9.70
C LEU A 545 -19.09 -2.00 9.35
N LEU A 546 -18.31 -0.97 9.67
CA LEU A 546 -18.66 0.43 9.49
C LEU A 546 -17.70 1.10 8.50
N THR A 547 -18.22 1.53 7.35
CA THR A 547 -17.44 2.30 6.38
C THR A 547 -17.39 3.77 6.77
N THR A 548 -16.21 4.37 6.64
CA THR A 548 -15.97 5.81 6.84
C THR A 548 -15.39 6.41 5.57
N TYR A 549 -15.69 7.68 5.33
CA TYR A 549 -15.23 8.42 4.16
C TYR A 549 -14.84 9.83 4.57
N ASN A 550 -13.53 10.05 4.78
CA ASN A 550 -12.94 11.26 5.38
C ASN A 550 -13.71 11.70 6.64
N LEU A 551 -13.43 11.01 7.75
CA LEU A 551 -14.24 11.03 8.95
C LEU A 551 -14.58 12.46 9.42
N SER A 552 -15.86 12.80 9.35
CA SER A 552 -16.42 14.03 9.88
C SER A 552 -16.85 13.87 11.34
N ALA A 553 -17.19 14.98 12.01
CA ALA A 553 -17.77 14.94 13.36
C ALA A 553 -19.06 14.11 13.45
N ALA A 554 -19.89 14.08 12.39
CA ALA A 554 -21.11 13.25 12.39
C ALA A 554 -20.81 11.76 12.22
N GLN A 555 -19.86 11.41 11.34
CA GLN A 555 -19.40 10.02 11.21
C GLN A 555 -18.65 9.56 12.47
N GLU A 556 -17.90 10.44 13.15
CA GLU A 556 -17.26 10.13 14.43
C GLU A 556 -18.30 9.79 15.51
N ARG A 557 -19.37 10.59 15.63
CA ARG A 557 -20.48 10.28 16.54
C ARG A 557 -21.15 8.95 16.20
N MET A 558 -21.32 8.65 14.91
CA MET A 558 -21.85 7.36 14.45
C MET A 558 -20.99 6.19 14.94
N VAL A 559 -19.66 6.24 14.75
CA VAL A 559 -18.73 5.20 15.22
C VAL A 559 -18.84 5.01 16.73
N ARG A 560 -18.78 6.10 17.50
CA ARG A 560 -18.85 6.06 18.98
C ARG A 560 -20.18 5.50 19.49
N GLN A 561 -21.31 5.89 18.88
CA GLN A 561 -22.64 5.42 19.30
C GLN A 561 -22.87 3.95 18.95
N VAL A 562 -22.39 3.49 17.79
CA VAL A 562 -22.43 2.06 17.44
C VAL A 562 -21.54 1.26 18.39
N ALA A 563 -20.33 1.73 18.69
CA ALA A 563 -19.44 1.08 19.65
C ALA A 563 -20.04 0.99 21.07
N ALA A 564 -20.82 1.99 21.48
CA ALA A 564 -21.52 2.00 22.77
C ALA A 564 -22.58 0.88 22.92
N THR A 565 -22.92 0.17 21.86
CA THR A 565 -23.75 -1.06 21.95
C THR A 565 -23.01 -2.25 22.57
N GLY A 566 -21.68 -2.15 22.73
CA GLY A 566 -20.82 -3.23 23.20
C GLY A 566 -20.49 -4.29 22.15
N LYS A 567 -20.96 -4.11 20.90
CA LYS A 567 -20.63 -5.01 19.79
C LYS A 567 -19.25 -4.68 19.21
N PRO A 568 -18.46 -5.68 18.79
CA PRO A 568 -17.21 -5.43 18.10
C PRO A 568 -17.44 -4.62 16.81
N VAL A 569 -16.62 -3.60 16.61
CA VAL A 569 -16.67 -2.70 15.44
C VAL A 569 -15.39 -2.88 14.61
N ILE A 570 -15.60 -3.13 13.33
CA ILE A 570 -14.59 -3.11 12.28
C ILE A 570 -14.80 -1.82 11.49
N MET A 571 -13.86 -0.89 11.57
CA MET A 571 -13.90 0.35 10.79
C MET A 571 -13.15 0.16 9.46
N VAL A 572 -13.77 0.57 8.35
CA VAL A 572 -13.16 0.53 7.02
C VAL A 572 -13.08 1.95 6.44
N SER A 573 -11.88 2.51 6.41
CA SER A 573 -11.61 3.81 5.78
C SER A 573 -11.53 3.66 4.28
N THR A 574 -12.55 4.18 3.58
CA THR A 574 -12.76 4.02 2.13
C THR A 574 -12.20 5.17 1.28
N ARG A 575 -11.56 6.15 1.92
CA ARG A 575 -10.84 7.25 1.26
C ARG A 575 -9.48 7.47 1.93
N ASN A 576 -9.25 8.57 2.62
CA ASN A 576 -7.97 8.83 3.25
C ASN A 576 -7.77 7.91 4.47
N PRO A 577 -6.54 7.47 4.79
CA PRO A 577 -6.29 6.50 5.86
C PRO A 577 -6.22 7.10 7.27
N TYR A 578 -6.57 8.37 7.44
CA TYR A 578 -6.31 9.12 8.67
C TYR A 578 -7.36 8.91 9.78
N ASP A 579 -8.49 8.26 9.47
CA ASP A 579 -9.66 8.23 10.36
C ASP A 579 -9.37 7.55 11.71
N LEU A 580 -8.49 6.52 11.73
CA LEU A 580 -8.17 5.76 12.95
C LEU A 580 -7.49 6.59 14.03
N ALA A 581 -6.73 7.63 13.65
CA ALA A 581 -6.05 8.51 14.60
C ALA A 581 -7.02 9.18 15.59
N LYS A 582 -8.30 9.33 15.21
CA LYS A 582 -9.36 9.90 16.06
C LYS A 582 -9.77 9.00 17.23
N PHE A 583 -9.35 7.74 17.22
CA PHE A 583 -9.73 6.71 18.19
C PHE A 583 -8.51 6.01 18.82
N GLU A 584 -7.35 6.67 18.89
CA GLU A 584 -6.14 6.10 19.51
C GLU A 584 -6.30 5.84 21.02
N ALA A 585 -6.95 6.77 21.73
CA ALA A 585 -7.18 6.65 23.17
C ALA A 585 -8.31 5.67 23.54
N GLU A 586 -8.88 4.97 22.56
CA GLU A 586 -10.09 4.17 22.71
C GLU A 586 -9.84 2.70 22.39
N ALA A 587 -10.48 1.82 23.18
CA ALA A 587 -10.41 0.37 22.96
C ALA A 587 -11.14 -0.08 21.68
N PHE A 588 -11.90 0.81 21.04
CA PHE A 588 -12.57 0.63 19.76
C PHE A 588 -12.03 1.62 18.71
N PRO A 589 -12.26 1.40 17.41
CA PRO A 589 -12.74 0.15 16.83
C PRO A 589 -11.77 -1.01 17.13
N GLN A 590 -12.28 -2.23 17.27
CA GLN A 590 -11.46 -3.41 17.57
C GLN A 590 -10.58 -3.77 16.37
N ALA A 591 -11.09 -3.59 15.16
CA ALA A 591 -10.29 -3.67 13.95
C ALA A 591 -10.48 -2.43 13.07
N ALA A 592 -9.42 -2.04 12.36
CA ALA A 592 -9.48 -0.91 11.43
C ALA A 592 -8.68 -1.22 10.16
N ILE A 593 -9.26 -0.95 9.01
CA ILE A 593 -8.70 -1.24 7.68
C ILE A 593 -8.72 0.04 6.85
N ALA A 594 -7.63 0.31 6.13
CA ALA A 594 -7.59 1.32 5.07
C ALA A 594 -7.61 0.64 3.69
N THR A 595 -8.50 1.12 2.81
CA THR A 595 -8.61 0.61 1.42
C THR A 595 -8.17 1.62 0.38
N TYR A 596 -8.05 2.90 0.77
CA TYR A 596 -7.71 4.02 -0.11
C TYR A 596 -8.70 4.23 -1.27
N SER A 597 -9.85 3.55 -1.21
CA SER A 597 -10.74 3.35 -2.36
C SER A 597 -12.13 2.91 -1.94
N ASN A 598 -13.15 3.57 -2.50
CA ASN A 598 -14.56 3.22 -2.31
C ASN A 598 -15.14 2.40 -3.48
N LYS A 599 -14.29 1.73 -4.27
CA LYS A 599 -14.72 0.93 -5.42
C LYS A 599 -15.08 -0.49 -5.00
N GLN A 600 -15.95 -1.14 -5.78
CA GLN A 600 -16.39 -2.51 -5.53
C GLN A 600 -15.22 -3.51 -5.42
N VAL A 601 -14.23 -3.42 -6.33
CA VAL A 601 -13.03 -4.29 -6.30
C VAL A 601 -12.28 -4.22 -4.96
N SER A 602 -12.27 -3.04 -4.33
CA SER A 602 -11.64 -2.79 -3.02
C SER A 602 -12.48 -3.34 -1.88
N ALA A 603 -13.81 -3.18 -1.94
CA ALA A 603 -14.72 -3.79 -0.97
C ALA A 603 -14.62 -5.32 -0.97
N GLU A 604 -14.56 -5.94 -2.15
CA GLU A 604 -14.36 -7.38 -2.30
C GLU A 604 -13.01 -7.85 -1.75
N ALA A 605 -11.94 -7.06 -1.95
CA ALA A 605 -10.63 -7.33 -1.37
C ALA A 605 -10.65 -7.27 0.16
N VAL A 606 -11.35 -6.29 0.75
CA VAL A 606 -11.55 -6.24 2.20
C VAL A 606 -12.29 -7.46 2.69
N VAL A 607 -13.39 -7.88 2.02
CA VAL A 607 -14.12 -9.09 2.43
C VAL A 607 -13.21 -10.32 2.42
N ARG A 608 -12.34 -10.48 1.43
CA ARG A 608 -11.34 -11.56 1.44
C ARG A 608 -10.42 -11.49 2.65
N VAL A 609 -9.96 -10.30 3.03
CA VAL A 609 -9.17 -10.10 4.26
C VAL A 609 -9.97 -10.46 5.50
N LEU A 610 -11.21 -9.98 5.62
CA LEU A 610 -12.08 -10.28 6.75
C LEU A 610 -12.27 -11.78 6.97
N VAL A 611 -12.22 -12.59 5.91
CA VAL A 611 -12.42 -14.06 6.00
C VAL A 611 -11.11 -14.86 5.96
N GLY A 612 -9.96 -14.20 6.08
CA GLY A 612 -8.68 -14.87 6.34
C GLY A 612 -7.62 -14.78 5.24
N GLN A 613 -7.85 -14.04 4.16
CA GLN A 613 -6.74 -13.67 3.27
C GLN A 613 -5.81 -12.69 4.00
N ASP A 614 -4.49 -12.90 3.94
CA ASP A 614 -3.57 -12.02 4.63
C ASP A 614 -3.63 -10.59 4.09
N PRO A 615 -3.80 -9.57 4.95
CA PRO A 615 -3.58 -8.19 4.56
C PRO A 615 -2.07 -7.97 4.40
N VAL A 616 -1.67 -7.56 3.20
CA VAL A 616 -0.26 -7.32 2.85
C VAL A 616 0.05 -5.86 2.57
N GLY A 617 -0.99 -5.02 2.42
CA GLY A 617 -0.84 -3.60 2.18
C GLY A 617 -0.14 -2.90 3.34
N LYS A 618 0.64 -1.87 3.01
CA LYS A 618 1.35 -1.02 3.97
C LYS A 618 0.96 0.43 3.75
N LEU A 619 0.87 1.21 4.83
CA LEU A 619 0.55 2.63 4.73
C LEU A 619 1.54 3.35 3.81
N PRO A 620 1.09 3.93 2.69
CA PRO A 620 1.95 4.71 1.81
C PRO A 620 2.11 6.15 2.31
N VAL A 621 1.49 6.50 3.43
CA VAL A 621 1.57 7.81 4.08
C VAL A 621 1.73 7.65 5.58
N ALA A 622 2.37 8.62 6.23
CA ALA A 622 2.29 8.73 7.68
C ALA A 622 0.90 9.21 8.09
N VAL A 623 0.34 8.64 9.15
CA VAL A 623 -0.90 9.09 9.76
C VAL A 623 -0.56 9.96 10.97
N PRO A 624 -0.83 11.27 10.95
CA PRO A 624 -0.53 12.15 12.08
C PRO A 624 -1.46 11.89 13.27
N LYS A 625 -0.97 12.18 14.47
CA LYS A 625 -1.83 12.28 15.66
C LYS A 625 -2.76 13.47 15.55
N THR A 626 -3.92 13.38 16.20
CA THR A 626 -4.94 14.43 16.12
C THR A 626 -4.61 15.70 16.90
N ASP A 627 -3.65 15.62 17.83
CA ASP A 627 -3.15 16.76 18.60
C ASP A 627 -1.99 17.51 17.91
N GLY A 628 -1.54 17.03 16.74
CA GLY A 628 -0.45 17.61 15.96
C GLY A 628 0.95 17.42 16.57
N SER A 629 1.09 16.60 17.61
CA SER A 629 2.35 16.43 18.33
C SER A 629 3.34 15.48 17.65
N ASP A 630 2.84 14.49 16.88
CA ASP A 630 3.64 13.39 16.32
C ASP A 630 2.86 12.56 15.26
N VAL A 631 3.43 11.43 14.84
CA VAL A 631 2.82 10.41 13.98
C VAL A 631 2.15 9.31 14.83
N ALA A 632 0.89 9.00 14.52
CA ALA A 632 0.12 7.91 15.11
C ALA A 632 0.50 6.54 14.51
N TYR A 633 0.54 6.48 13.17
CA TYR A 633 0.95 5.30 12.42
C TYR A 633 1.97 5.71 11.36
N PRO A 634 3.21 5.18 11.41
CA PRO A 634 4.24 5.57 10.45
C PRO A 634 3.94 5.03 9.04
N ARG A 635 4.53 5.67 8.03
CA ARG A 635 4.62 5.08 6.69
C ARG A 635 5.21 3.68 6.78
N GLY A 636 4.70 2.74 5.99
CA GLY A 636 5.08 1.34 6.04
C GLY A 636 4.36 0.52 7.12
N TRP A 637 3.51 1.14 7.95
CA TRP A 637 2.70 0.42 8.95
C TRP A 637 1.60 -0.42 8.30
N GLY A 638 1.40 -1.62 8.83
CA GLY A 638 0.30 -2.51 8.42
C GLY A 638 0.49 -3.88 9.08
N LEU A 639 -0.54 -4.38 9.74
CA LEU A 639 -0.61 -5.70 10.36
C LEU A 639 -0.91 -6.76 9.29
N ASN A 640 -0.59 -8.01 9.61
CA ASN A 640 -0.91 -9.20 8.82
C ASN A 640 -1.46 -10.28 9.76
N TYR A 641 -2.05 -11.36 9.22
CA TYR A 641 -2.33 -12.56 10.03
C TYR A 641 -1.13 -13.48 10.11
N ARG A 642 -0.07 -13.19 9.34
CA ARG A 642 1.15 -13.97 9.29
C ARG A 642 2.38 -13.10 9.46
N ASP A 643 3.05 -13.21 10.60
CA ASP A 643 4.23 -12.40 10.93
C ASP A 643 5.47 -13.26 11.20
N ILE A 644 6.61 -12.60 10.98
CA ILE A 644 7.90 -13.10 11.36
C ILE A 644 8.60 -12.02 12.16
N GLU A 645 9.14 -12.38 13.32
CA GLU A 645 9.87 -11.46 14.18
C GLU A 645 11.24 -12.03 14.53
N ARG A 646 12.16 -11.15 14.92
CA ARG A 646 13.47 -11.53 15.45
C ARG A 646 13.58 -11.06 16.89
N VAL A 647 13.85 -11.99 17.80
CA VAL A 647 14.14 -11.73 19.21
C VAL A 647 15.63 -11.95 19.41
N ALA A 648 16.39 -10.85 19.54
CA ALA A 648 17.85 -10.91 19.60
C ALA A 648 18.44 -9.71 20.36
N GLY A 649 19.40 -9.99 21.23
CA GLY A 649 20.23 -8.98 21.88
C GLY A 649 21.66 -8.96 21.30
N ALA A 650 22.50 -8.11 21.89
CA ALA A 650 23.91 -8.00 21.51
C ALA A 650 24.72 -9.30 21.79
N ASP A 651 24.27 -10.09 22.75
CA ASP A 651 24.83 -11.40 23.11
C ASP A 651 23.72 -12.35 23.61
N ARG A 652 24.11 -13.55 24.05
CA ARG A 652 23.18 -14.57 24.57
C ARG A 652 22.40 -14.15 25.82
N TYR A 653 22.97 -13.29 26.66
CA TYR A 653 22.33 -12.83 27.89
C TYR A 653 21.31 -11.74 27.57
N ALA A 654 21.66 -10.83 26.67
CA ALA A 654 20.74 -9.84 26.14
C ALA A 654 19.60 -10.51 25.36
N THR A 655 19.87 -11.51 24.51
CA THR A 655 18.80 -12.28 23.82
C THR A 655 17.85 -12.94 24.82
N ALA A 656 18.35 -13.52 25.92
CA ALA A 656 17.48 -14.08 26.96
C ALA A 656 16.60 -13.01 27.63
N ARG A 657 17.10 -11.79 27.80
CA ARG A 657 16.30 -10.66 28.30
C ARG A 657 15.27 -10.15 27.29
N GLU A 658 15.59 -10.17 26.00
CA GLU A 658 14.60 -9.90 24.95
C GLU A 658 13.49 -10.97 24.92
N VAL A 659 13.82 -12.23 25.20
CA VAL A 659 12.81 -13.29 25.40
C VAL A 659 11.88 -12.98 26.58
N LEU A 660 12.42 -12.51 27.71
CA LEU A 660 11.59 -12.05 28.83
C LEU A 660 10.64 -10.93 28.40
N ALA A 661 11.12 -9.94 27.64
CA ALA A 661 10.29 -8.84 27.16
C ALA A 661 9.25 -9.25 26.09
N SER A 662 9.44 -10.39 25.42
CA SER A 662 8.62 -10.85 24.29
C SER A 662 7.53 -11.86 24.66
N GLY A 663 7.44 -12.26 25.94
CA GLY A 663 6.43 -13.20 26.44
C GLY A 663 5.63 -12.59 27.60
N ASP A 664 4.51 -13.24 27.93
CA ASP A 664 3.66 -12.86 29.06
C ASP A 664 3.84 -13.92 30.15
N TRP A 665 4.57 -13.58 31.21
CA TRP A 665 5.06 -14.56 32.18
C TRP A 665 4.44 -14.37 33.55
N ALA A 666 4.38 -15.46 34.32
CA ALA A 666 4.12 -15.38 35.74
C ALA A 666 5.26 -14.67 36.50
N ASP A 667 5.14 -14.59 37.83
CA ASP A 667 6.12 -13.91 38.69
C ASP A 667 7.43 -14.70 38.94
N THR A 668 7.68 -15.75 38.16
CA THR A 668 8.79 -16.68 38.32
C THR A 668 9.67 -16.71 37.07
N ALA A 669 10.99 -16.76 37.24
CA ALA A 669 11.95 -17.02 36.15
C ALA A 669 12.85 -18.22 36.47
N LEU A 670 13.24 -18.99 35.45
CA LEU A 670 14.31 -19.99 35.59
C LEU A 670 15.64 -19.39 35.16
N LEU A 671 16.69 -19.62 35.94
CA LEU A 671 18.03 -19.16 35.63
C LEU A 671 18.96 -20.34 35.36
N ALA A 672 19.56 -20.36 34.17
CA ALA A 672 20.49 -21.39 33.73
C ALA A 672 21.84 -20.80 33.32
N SER A 673 22.84 -21.67 33.16
CA SER A 673 24.18 -21.25 32.74
C SER A 673 24.23 -20.90 31.25
N GLY A 674 24.72 -19.70 30.92
CA GLY A 674 24.99 -19.29 29.54
C GLY A 674 26.32 -19.79 28.98
N THR A 675 27.14 -20.47 29.79
CA THR A 675 28.47 -20.98 29.39
C THR A 675 28.57 -22.51 29.33
N THR A 676 27.66 -23.24 29.97
CA THR A 676 27.54 -24.71 29.87
C THR A 676 26.08 -25.15 29.78
N PHE A 677 25.78 -26.12 28.91
CA PHE A 677 24.41 -26.63 28.71
C PHE A 677 24.04 -27.79 29.65
N ALA A 678 25.02 -28.37 30.35
CA ALA A 678 24.89 -29.67 31.01
C ALA A 678 23.66 -29.79 31.94
N ASP A 679 23.44 -28.78 32.79
CA ASP A 679 22.32 -28.75 33.74
C ASP A 679 21.06 -28.06 33.17
N ALA A 680 21.18 -27.42 32.01
CA ALA A 680 20.21 -26.46 31.49
C ALA A 680 19.18 -27.08 30.53
N VAL A 681 19.58 -28.11 29.77
CA VAL A 681 18.77 -28.66 28.66
C VAL A 681 17.50 -29.40 29.09
N ALA A 682 17.37 -29.75 30.38
CA ALA A 682 16.17 -30.36 30.96
C ALA A 682 15.27 -29.36 31.70
N ALA A 683 15.55 -28.06 31.63
CA ALA A 683 14.84 -27.03 32.39
C ALA A 683 13.49 -26.61 31.76
N LEU A 684 13.34 -26.77 30.44
CA LEU A 684 12.16 -26.30 29.69
C LEU A 684 10.81 -26.85 30.17
N PRO A 685 10.66 -28.14 30.55
CA PRO A 685 9.41 -28.65 31.09
C PRO A 685 9.02 -27.98 32.41
N LEU A 686 9.99 -27.71 33.29
CA LEU A 686 9.76 -26.98 34.54
C LEU A 686 9.40 -25.51 34.27
N ALA A 687 10.10 -24.89 33.31
CA ALA A 687 9.81 -23.52 32.89
C ALA A 687 8.35 -23.38 32.43
N GLN A 688 7.87 -24.35 31.64
CA GLN A 688 6.49 -24.39 31.20
C GLN A 688 5.50 -24.62 32.34
N ALA A 689 5.78 -25.57 33.25
CA ALA A 689 4.91 -25.85 34.38
C ALA A 689 4.78 -24.66 35.35
N LEU A 690 5.79 -23.80 35.40
CA LEU A 690 5.83 -22.59 36.22
C LEU A 690 5.43 -21.31 35.47
N ASP A 691 5.09 -21.42 34.18
CA ASP A 691 4.81 -20.28 33.31
C ASP A 691 5.92 -19.21 33.34
N ALA A 692 7.16 -19.68 33.18
CA ALA A 692 8.37 -18.92 33.47
C ALA A 692 9.35 -18.88 32.27
N PRO A 693 10.03 -17.75 32.03
CA PRO A 693 11.09 -17.67 31.03
C PRO A 693 12.35 -18.38 31.51
N VAL A 694 13.13 -18.94 30.57
CA VAL A 694 14.49 -19.42 30.85
C VAL A 694 15.51 -18.35 30.49
N LEU A 695 16.10 -17.76 31.53
CA LEU A 695 17.14 -16.75 31.45
C LEU A 695 18.53 -17.35 31.61
N LEU A 696 19.53 -16.63 31.11
CA LEU A 696 20.92 -17.05 31.14
C LEU A 696 21.75 -16.14 32.04
N THR A 697 22.73 -16.72 32.72
CA THR A 697 23.75 -15.98 33.48
C THR A 697 25.15 -16.49 33.18
N GLY A 698 26.13 -15.59 33.30
CA GLY A 698 27.54 -15.93 33.27
C GLY A 698 28.04 -16.41 34.64
N PRO A 699 29.35 -16.60 34.80
CA PRO A 699 29.97 -16.86 36.10
C PRO A 699 29.76 -15.72 37.11
N THR A 700 29.57 -14.50 36.58
CA THR A 700 29.23 -13.29 37.33
C THR A 700 27.84 -12.82 36.91
N LEU A 701 27.06 -12.36 37.89
CA LEU A 701 25.72 -11.83 37.66
C LEU A 701 25.80 -10.58 36.75
N ASP A 702 25.05 -10.60 35.65
CA ASP A 702 24.88 -9.44 34.76
C ASP A 702 24.18 -8.30 35.51
N SER A 703 24.74 -7.09 35.42
CA SER A 703 24.17 -5.88 36.03
C SER A 703 22.78 -5.54 35.50
N GLU A 704 22.44 -5.97 34.28
CA GLU A 704 21.15 -5.69 33.65
C GLU A 704 20.08 -6.75 33.96
N LEU A 705 20.45 -7.90 34.53
CA LEU A 705 19.49 -8.98 34.81
C LEU A 705 18.48 -8.60 35.90
N ILE A 706 18.94 -8.07 37.04
CA ILE A 706 18.04 -7.69 38.15
C ILE A 706 17.05 -6.60 37.73
N PRO A 707 17.46 -5.48 37.10
CA PRO A 707 16.53 -4.48 36.60
C PRO A 707 15.49 -5.07 35.63
N ALA A 708 15.90 -5.96 34.72
CA ALA A 708 14.99 -6.60 33.78
C ALA A 708 13.95 -7.47 34.49
N LEU A 709 14.37 -8.29 35.46
CA LEU A 709 13.47 -9.12 36.28
C LEU A 709 12.42 -8.26 37.02
N GLN A 710 12.87 -7.19 37.67
CA GLN A 710 11.99 -6.31 38.45
C GLN A 710 11.01 -5.53 37.57
N ALA A 711 11.45 -5.07 36.40
CA ALA A 711 10.59 -4.36 35.44
C ALA A 711 9.44 -5.23 34.91
N HIS A 712 9.63 -6.56 34.88
CA HIS A 712 8.62 -7.54 34.44
C HIS A 712 7.93 -8.24 35.61
N GLY A 713 8.05 -7.71 36.84
CA GLY A 713 7.32 -8.23 37.99
C GLY A 713 7.78 -9.59 38.50
N ILE A 714 8.97 -10.07 38.11
CA ILE A 714 9.51 -11.33 38.62
C ILE A 714 9.91 -11.18 40.08
N THR A 715 9.39 -12.06 40.94
CA THR A 715 9.69 -12.10 42.37
C THR A 715 10.40 -13.39 42.79
N LYS A 716 10.26 -14.47 42.01
CA LYS A 716 10.90 -15.77 42.26
C LYS A 716 11.88 -16.14 41.14
N VAL A 717 13.04 -16.68 41.51
CA VAL A 717 14.02 -17.24 40.59
C VAL A 717 14.37 -18.67 40.98
N THR A 718 14.17 -19.60 40.06
CA THR A 718 14.58 -21.01 40.21
C THR A 718 15.85 -21.26 39.42
N ILE A 719 16.96 -21.53 40.09
CA ILE A 719 18.23 -21.86 39.45
C ILE A 719 18.24 -23.32 39.03
N ALA A 720 18.42 -23.58 37.74
CA ALA A 720 18.58 -24.91 37.17
C ALA A 720 20.07 -25.26 37.08
N GLY A 721 20.54 -26.09 38.01
CA GLY A 721 21.91 -26.61 38.03
C GLY A 721 22.70 -26.34 39.30
N GLY A 722 23.81 -27.07 39.44
CA GLY A 722 24.69 -26.99 40.60
C GLY A 722 25.55 -25.71 40.61
N GLU A 723 26.31 -25.50 41.69
CA GLU A 723 27.21 -24.35 41.83
C GLU A 723 28.32 -24.30 40.76
N GLY A 724 28.68 -25.45 40.18
CA GLY A 724 29.61 -25.51 39.05
C GLY A 724 29.05 -24.94 37.74
N SER A 725 27.72 -24.87 37.61
CA SER A 725 27.04 -24.31 36.42
C SER A 725 26.59 -22.88 36.66
N VAL A 726 25.97 -22.62 37.83
CA VAL A 726 25.53 -21.30 38.28
C VAL A 726 26.10 -21.05 39.68
N PRO A 727 27.16 -20.24 39.83
CA PRO A 727 27.85 -20.05 41.10
C PRO A 727 26.95 -19.56 42.25
N ALA A 728 27.31 -19.90 43.50
CA ALA A 728 26.60 -19.43 44.69
C ALA A 728 26.49 -17.89 44.76
N ALA A 729 27.55 -17.18 44.34
CA ALA A 729 27.58 -15.72 44.31
C ALA A 729 26.46 -15.09 43.44
N VAL A 730 26.06 -15.76 42.35
CA VAL A 730 24.92 -15.32 41.52
C VAL A 730 23.62 -15.43 42.30
N ALA A 731 23.41 -16.56 42.99
CA ALA A 731 22.24 -16.78 43.83
C ALA A 731 22.17 -15.77 44.98
N ASP A 732 23.30 -15.45 45.60
CA ASP A 732 23.38 -14.48 46.69
C ASP A 732 23.09 -13.07 46.21
N GLY A 733 23.59 -12.68 45.02
CA GLY A 733 23.26 -11.40 44.41
C GLY A 733 21.77 -11.21 44.14
N LEU A 734 21.10 -12.26 43.64
CA LEU A 734 19.64 -12.25 43.43
C LEU A 734 18.86 -12.12 44.75
N ARG A 735 19.28 -12.83 45.81
CA ARG A 735 18.67 -12.70 47.15
C ARG A 735 18.87 -11.31 47.75
N GLN A 736 20.07 -10.73 47.57
CA GLN A 736 20.35 -9.36 48.02
C GLN A 736 19.48 -8.33 47.30
N ALA A 737 19.06 -8.60 46.07
CA ALA A 737 18.11 -7.78 45.32
C ALA A 737 16.63 -8.00 45.72
N GLY A 738 16.36 -8.84 46.73
CA GLY A 738 15.02 -9.09 47.26
C GLY A 738 14.23 -10.20 46.56
N LEU A 739 14.85 -10.97 45.65
CA LEU A 739 14.20 -12.07 44.95
C LEU A 739 14.20 -13.36 45.80
N GLN A 740 13.15 -14.16 45.69
CA GLN A 740 13.09 -15.50 46.28
C GLN A 740 13.87 -16.47 45.40
N VAL A 741 14.95 -17.07 45.92
CA VAL A 741 15.84 -17.92 45.10
C VAL A 741 15.85 -19.36 45.57
N GLU A 742 15.36 -20.25 44.70
CA GLU A 742 15.38 -21.71 44.85
C GLU A 742 16.42 -22.31 43.90
N ARG A 743 17.03 -23.45 44.27
CA ARG A 743 17.98 -24.15 43.41
C ARG A 743 17.57 -25.61 43.24
N VAL A 744 17.46 -26.06 42.00
CA VAL A 744 17.17 -27.44 41.62
C VAL A 744 18.42 -28.03 40.96
N ALA A 745 19.08 -28.98 41.63
CA ALA A 745 20.36 -29.54 41.19
C ALA A 745 20.60 -30.94 41.75
N GLY A 746 21.39 -31.74 41.01
CA GLY A 746 21.95 -33.01 41.49
C GLY A 746 23.48 -33.02 41.43
N PRO A 747 24.13 -34.10 41.88
CA PRO A 747 25.60 -34.25 41.84
C PRO A 747 26.21 -34.30 40.42
N ASN A 748 25.38 -34.48 39.39
CA ASN A 748 25.77 -34.45 37.98
C ASN A 748 24.55 -34.10 37.11
N ARG A 749 24.75 -33.85 35.81
CA ARG A 749 23.70 -33.46 34.86
C ARG A 749 22.48 -34.39 34.82
N TYR A 750 22.71 -35.70 35.00
CA TYR A 750 21.65 -36.71 34.96
C TYR A 750 20.77 -36.64 36.21
N ALA A 751 21.40 -36.49 37.38
CA ALA A 751 20.68 -36.28 38.63
C ALA A 751 20.02 -34.89 38.68
N THR A 752 20.61 -33.86 38.08
CA THR A 752 19.95 -32.55 37.89
C THR A 752 18.71 -32.68 37.03
N ALA A 753 18.76 -33.40 35.91
CA ALA A 753 17.59 -33.65 35.06
C ALA A 753 16.47 -34.40 35.82
N VAL A 754 16.83 -35.39 36.66
CA VAL A 754 15.86 -36.06 37.55
C VAL A 754 15.25 -35.09 38.56
N ALA A 755 16.03 -34.19 39.16
CA ALA A 755 15.52 -33.19 40.10
C ALA A 755 14.56 -32.19 39.41
N LEU A 756 14.90 -31.73 38.20
CA LEU A 756 14.03 -30.88 37.39
C LEU A 756 12.73 -31.60 36.98
N ALA A 757 12.83 -32.88 36.59
CA ALA A 757 11.67 -33.70 36.26
C ALA A 757 10.76 -33.91 37.48
N GLN A 758 11.32 -34.14 38.66
CA GLN A 758 10.53 -34.24 39.90
C GLN A 758 9.83 -32.91 40.21
N ALA A 759 10.54 -31.79 40.17
CA ALA A 759 9.95 -30.46 40.38
C ALA A 759 8.84 -30.15 39.35
N THR A 760 8.99 -30.61 38.10
CA THR A 760 7.97 -30.46 37.06
C THR A 760 6.70 -31.24 37.41
N VAL A 761 6.86 -32.47 37.91
CA VAL A 761 5.72 -33.31 38.30
C VAL A 761 5.02 -32.76 39.54
N ASP A 762 5.78 -32.18 40.47
CA ASP A 762 5.21 -31.54 41.65
C ASP A 762 4.41 -30.28 41.27
N ALA A 763 4.85 -29.56 40.23
CA ALA A 763 4.15 -28.39 39.68
C ALA A 763 2.99 -28.75 38.74
N SER A 764 3.06 -29.89 38.05
CA SER A 764 2.06 -30.35 37.08
C SER A 764 1.76 -31.84 37.30
N PRO A 765 0.65 -32.21 37.97
CA PRO A 765 0.35 -33.60 38.31
C PRO A 765 -0.08 -34.47 37.11
N ASP A 766 -0.39 -33.86 35.96
CA ASP A 766 -0.94 -34.55 34.77
C ASP A 766 0.13 -35.13 33.82
N ILE A 767 1.32 -35.45 34.34
CA ILE A 767 2.43 -36.02 33.54
C ILE A 767 2.15 -37.49 33.21
N GLU A 768 2.09 -37.81 31.92
CA GLU A 768 1.85 -39.16 31.38
C GLU A 768 3.10 -39.81 30.76
N ARG A 769 4.09 -39.00 30.39
CA ARG A 769 5.22 -39.40 29.55
C ARG A 769 6.58 -38.99 30.10
N VAL A 770 7.62 -39.68 29.66
CA VAL A 770 9.02 -39.27 29.82
C VAL A 770 9.67 -39.26 28.45
N LEU A 771 10.23 -38.10 28.06
CA LEU A 771 11.10 -37.98 26.90
C LEU A 771 12.54 -38.11 27.37
N VAL A 772 13.22 -39.17 26.93
CA VAL A 772 14.65 -39.37 27.21
C VAL A 772 15.45 -38.86 26.02
N ALA A 773 16.37 -37.94 26.26
CA ALA A 773 17.27 -37.38 25.25
C ALA A 773 18.74 -37.60 25.63
N ASP A 774 19.68 -37.35 24.70
CA ASP A 774 21.11 -37.45 24.97
C ASP A 774 21.59 -36.27 25.84
N GLY A 775 22.18 -36.55 27.00
CA GLY A 775 22.76 -35.53 27.87
C GLY A 775 24.18 -35.09 27.47
N THR A 776 24.80 -35.77 26.51
CA THR A 776 26.13 -35.43 25.98
C THR A 776 26.06 -34.46 24.78
N ASN A 777 24.87 -34.27 24.21
CA ASN A 777 24.61 -33.39 23.07
C ASN A 777 23.22 -32.72 23.21
N PHE A 778 23.13 -31.40 23.01
CA PHE A 778 21.95 -30.61 23.42
C PHE A 778 20.72 -30.57 22.47
N PRO A 779 20.82 -30.66 21.13
CA PRO A 779 19.70 -30.29 20.25
C PRO A 779 18.44 -31.15 20.46
N ASP A 780 18.60 -32.46 20.59
CA ASP A 780 17.49 -33.39 20.78
C ASP A 780 16.83 -33.17 22.17
N ALA A 781 17.63 -32.82 23.19
CA ALA A 781 17.14 -32.48 24.52
C ALA A 781 16.37 -31.14 24.54
N LEU A 782 16.81 -30.13 23.79
CA LEU A 782 16.07 -28.86 23.66
C LEU A 782 14.74 -29.05 22.92
N ALA A 783 14.74 -29.81 21.81
CA ALA A 783 13.50 -30.15 21.12
C ALA A 783 12.55 -30.97 22.01
N ALA A 784 13.09 -31.93 22.78
CA ALA A 784 12.33 -32.67 23.79
C ALA A 784 11.74 -31.76 24.86
N GLY A 785 12.50 -30.77 25.32
CA GLY A 785 12.08 -29.79 26.31
C GLY A 785 10.84 -29.01 25.88
N THR A 786 10.78 -28.57 24.63
CA THR A 786 9.60 -27.85 24.11
C THR A 786 8.43 -28.75 23.75
N ALA A 787 8.70 -29.98 23.31
CA ALA A 787 7.65 -30.95 23.03
C ALA A 787 7.01 -31.53 24.31
N ALA A 788 7.67 -31.37 25.46
CA ALA A 788 7.27 -32.01 26.70
C ALA A 788 5.88 -31.56 27.18
N GLY A 789 5.55 -30.27 27.08
CA GLY A 789 4.24 -29.76 27.47
C GLY A 789 3.08 -30.36 26.69
N PRO A 790 3.04 -30.22 25.34
CA PRO A 790 2.02 -30.86 24.51
C PRO A 790 2.00 -32.39 24.68
N ALA A 791 3.13 -33.01 25.01
CA ALA A 791 3.22 -34.43 25.29
C ALA A 791 2.81 -34.82 26.73
N GLN A 792 2.52 -33.85 27.61
CA GLN A 792 2.32 -34.05 29.05
C GLN A 792 3.47 -34.87 29.67
N ALA A 793 4.69 -34.36 29.51
CA ALA A 793 5.89 -35.12 29.75
C ALA A 793 6.96 -34.34 30.51
N VAL A 794 7.89 -35.09 31.11
CA VAL A 794 9.17 -34.57 31.62
C VAL A 794 10.32 -35.00 30.71
N VAL A 795 11.45 -34.31 30.81
CA VAL A 795 12.68 -34.66 30.09
C VAL A 795 13.71 -35.26 31.04
N LEU A 796 14.24 -36.43 30.67
CA LEU A 796 15.39 -37.07 31.32
C LEU A 796 16.55 -37.24 30.34
N LEU A 797 17.76 -37.40 30.86
CA LEU A 797 18.97 -37.43 30.06
C LEU A 797 19.69 -38.79 30.14
N SER A 798 20.06 -39.31 28.98
CA SER A 798 20.94 -40.48 28.81
C SER A 798 22.42 -40.05 28.73
N ASP A 799 23.33 -40.96 29.08
CA ASP A 799 24.77 -40.79 28.88
C ASP A 799 25.16 -41.42 27.53
N GLY A 800 24.84 -40.72 26.44
CA GLY A 800 24.91 -41.28 25.10
C GLY A 800 24.02 -42.52 24.98
N GLY A 801 24.61 -43.66 24.63
CA GLY A 801 23.90 -44.94 24.47
C GLY A 801 23.63 -45.69 25.78
N ARG A 802 23.78 -45.07 26.96
CA ARG A 802 23.60 -45.71 28.27
C ARG A 802 22.64 -44.93 29.15
N LEU A 803 21.84 -45.64 29.95
CA LEU A 803 20.91 -45.03 30.88
C LEU A 803 21.58 -44.87 32.26
N PRO A 804 21.68 -43.64 32.82
CA PRO A 804 22.25 -43.44 34.15
C PRO A 804 21.38 -44.04 35.27
N ALA A 805 22.01 -44.57 36.33
CA ALA A 805 21.30 -45.21 37.44
C ALA A 805 20.22 -44.32 38.10
N ALA A 806 20.46 -43.01 38.20
CA ALA A 806 19.47 -42.06 38.73
C ALA A 806 18.21 -41.96 37.86
N VAL A 807 18.37 -42.08 36.54
CA VAL A 807 17.27 -42.07 35.57
C VAL A 807 16.53 -43.41 35.64
N GLU A 808 17.25 -44.53 35.69
CA GLU A 808 16.64 -45.87 35.87
C GLU A 808 15.76 -45.92 37.13
N THR A 809 16.22 -45.34 38.24
CA THR A 809 15.46 -45.29 39.49
C THR A 809 14.17 -44.47 39.32
N PHE A 810 14.26 -43.28 38.71
CA PHE A 810 13.08 -42.44 38.46
C PHE A 810 12.04 -43.12 37.57
N LEU A 811 12.48 -43.90 36.58
CA LEU A 811 11.59 -44.64 35.68
C LEU A 811 10.92 -45.83 36.37
N ALA A 812 11.63 -46.55 37.25
CA ALA A 812 11.11 -47.74 37.93
C ALA A 812 9.91 -47.44 38.84
N ASP A 813 9.89 -46.24 39.44
CA ASP A 813 8.88 -45.84 40.41
C ASP A 813 7.58 -45.31 39.77
N ARG A 814 7.49 -45.28 38.44
CA ARG A 814 6.37 -44.63 37.72
C ARG A 814 5.91 -45.38 36.48
N ASN A 815 4.60 -45.53 36.32
CA ASN A 815 4.00 -46.13 35.12
C ASN A 815 3.80 -45.08 34.01
N LEU A 816 4.90 -44.51 33.49
CA LEU A 816 4.90 -43.48 32.45
C LEU A 816 5.25 -44.06 31.09
N LYS A 817 4.66 -43.51 30.03
CA LYS A 817 5.00 -43.87 28.64
C LYS A 817 6.37 -43.28 28.27
N LEU A 818 7.27 -44.10 27.72
CA LEU A 818 8.63 -43.69 27.40
C LEU A 818 8.79 -43.34 25.93
N VAL A 819 9.52 -42.24 25.67
CA VAL A 819 9.87 -41.80 24.32
C VAL A 819 11.38 -41.53 24.27
N GLY A 820 12.10 -42.25 23.42
CA GLY A 820 13.52 -42.01 23.15
C GLY A 820 13.67 -40.99 22.03
N VAL A 821 14.21 -39.81 22.34
CA VAL A 821 14.43 -38.71 21.40
C VAL A 821 15.88 -38.71 20.93
N GLY A 822 16.09 -39.00 19.64
CA GLY A 822 17.41 -39.15 19.05
C GLY A 822 18.01 -40.57 19.22
N GLY A 823 18.99 -40.88 18.38
CA GLY A 823 19.53 -42.25 18.27
C GLY A 823 20.24 -42.76 19.52
N ALA A 824 20.95 -41.88 20.25
CA ALA A 824 21.68 -42.26 21.46
C ALA A 824 20.71 -42.65 22.60
N ALA A 825 19.70 -41.83 22.85
CA ALA A 825 18.69 -42.11 23.86
C ALA A 825 17.85 -43.36 23.52
N ALA A 826 17.48 -43.54 22.25
CA ALA A 826 16.83 -44.78 21.80
C ALA A 826 17.70 -46.02 22.05
N THR A 827 19.02 -45.93 21.83
CA THR A 827 19.97 -47.00 22.14
C THR A 827 20.05 -47.27 23.65
N ALA A 828 20.05 -46.21 24.46
CA ALA A 828 20.08 -46.30 25.92
C ALA A 828 18.84 -47.03 26.48
N LEU A 829 17.66 -46.77 25.92
CA LEU A 829 16.41 -47.42 26.33
C LEU A 829 16.28 -48.87 25.86
N GLN A 830 16.96 -49.25 24.77
CA GLN A 830 17.04 -50.65 24.32
C GLN A 830 17.95 -51.51 25.20
N HIS A 831 19.00 -50.92 25.78
CA HIS A 831 20.02 -51.65 26.56
C HIS A 831 20.26 -51.03 27.95
N PRO A 832 19.23 -50.90 28.81
CA PRO A 832 19.42 -50.49 30.20
C PRO A 832 20.18 -51.57 30.99
N HIS A 833 20.56 -51.32 32.26
CA HIS A 833 21.22 -52.30 33.14
C HIS A 833 20.34 -53.51 33.54
N GLY A 834 19.27 -53.79 32.79
CA GLY A 834 18.27 -54.84 33.00
C GLY A 834 17.61 -55.30 31.69
N ALA A 835 16.28 -55.46 31.68
CA ALA A 835 15.53 -55.83 30.47
C ALA A 835 15.23 -54.58 29.61
N PRO A 836 15.11 -54.72 28.27
CA PRO A 836 14.72 -53.62 27.40
C PRO A 836 13.40 -52.97 27.88
N LEU A 837 13.37 -51.64 27.91
CA LEU A 837 12.16 -50.90 28.26
C LEU A 837 11.20 -50.87 27.07
N ASP A 838 9.90 -50.81 27.32
CA ASP A 838 8.90 -50.52 26.28
C ASP A 838 8.88 -49.01 26.03
N PHE A 839 9.23 -48.59 24.82
CA PHE A 839 9.35 -47.17 24.46
C PHE A 839 9.10 -46.92 22.98
N GLU A 840 8.75 -45.68 22.65
CA GLU A 840 8.68 -45.20 21.28
C GLU A 840 9.93 -44.40 20.91
N ALA A 841 10.54 -44.64 19.75
CA ALA A 841 11.67 -43.87 19.27
C ALA A 841 11.22 -42.75 18.30
N VAL A 842 11.64 -41.51 18.56
CA VAL A 842 11.52 -40.39 17.61
C VAL A 842 12.93 -40.01 17.17
N THR A 843 13.29 -40.37 15.94
CA THR A 843 14.67 -40.26 15.44
C THR A 843 14.72 -39.73 14.01
N GLY A 844 15.34 -38.56 13.83
CA GLY A 844 15.67 -38.01 12.53
C GLY A 844 17.06 -38.44 12.05
N ARG A 845 17.33 -38.22 10.76
CA ARG A 845 18.67 -38.40 10.16
C ARG A 845 19.73 -37.44 10.73
N ASP A 846 19.27 -36.33 11.30
CA ASP A 846 20.05 -35.25 11.89
C ASP A 846 19.18 -34.51 12.94
N ARG A 847 19.78 -33.57 13.69
CA ARG A 847 19.11 -32.79 14.74
C ARG A 847 17.91 -31.98 14.24
N TYR A 848 17.93 -31.57 12.97
CA TYR A 848 16.87 -30.75 12.38
C TYR A 848 15.65 -31.63 12.07
N ALA A 849 15.89 -32.82 11.52
CA ALA A 849 14.85 -33.80 11.25
C ALA A 849 14.22 -34.36 12.53
N THR A 850 15.00 -34.59 13.60
CA THR A 850 14.45 -35.05 14.88
C THR A 850 13.49 -34.01 15.47
N ALA A 851 13.86 -32.72 15.49
CA ALA A 851 12.99 -31.65 15.99
C ALA A 851 11.67 -31.57 15.20
N VAL A 852 11.72 -31.66 13.87
CA VAL A 852 10.53 -31.67 13.01
C VAL A 852 9.62 -32.86 13.30
N GLN A 853 10.18 -34.08 13.42
CA GLN A 853 9.39 -35.28 13.72
C GLN A 853 8.74 -35.21 15.09
N LEU A 854 9.45 -34.66 16.07
CA LEU A 854 8.97 -34.52 17.44
C LEU A 854 7.80 -33.54 17.51
N ALA A 855 7.91 -32.39 16.83
CA ALA A 855 6.81 -31.45 16.68
C ALA A 855 5.62 -32.09 15.94
N ALA A 856 5.85 -32.76 14.81
CA ALA A 856 4.78 -33.43 14.06
C ALA A 856 4.01 -34.45 14.89
N LYS A 857 4.66 -35.06 15.90
CA LYS A 857 4.05 -36.04 16.79
C LYS A 857 3.22 -35.42 17.91
N PHE A 858 3.74 -34.39 18.58
CA PHE A 858 3.14 -33.86 19.81
C PHE A 858 2.44 -32.51 19.63
N LEU A 859 2.75 -31.80 18.55
CA LEU A 859 2.17 -30.50 18.21
C LEU A 859 1.99 -30.41 16.68
N PRO A 860 1.09 -31.22 16.08
CA PRO A 860 0.90 -31.24 14.64
C PRO A 860 0.36 -29.90 14.13
N GLN A 861 0.91 -29.42 13.01
CA GLN A 861 0.51 -28.16 12.34
C GLN A 861 0.45 -26.96 13.30
N PRO A 862 1.58 -26.62 13.96
CA PRO A 862 1.59 -25.53 14.92
C PRO A 862 1.32 -24.21 14.19
N ARG A 863 0.51 -23.33 14.81
CA ARG A 863 0.26 -21.98 14.27
C ARG A 863 1.46 -21.06 14.45
N ALA A 864 2.36 -21.38 15.37
CA ALA A 864 3.58 -20.64 15.64
C ALA A 864 4.80 -21.58 15.66
N VAL A 865 5.94 -21.10 15.19
CA VAL A 865 7.23 -21.81 15.29
C VAL A 865 8.30 -20.85 15.76
N VAL A 866 9.12 -21.30 16.71
CA VAL A 866 10.38 -20.64 17.08
C VAL A 866 11.52 -21.31 16.30
N VAL A 867 12.35 -20.52 15.62
CA VAL A 867 13.54 -20.98 14.90
C VAL A 867 14.78 -20.40 15.58
N ALA A 868 15.66 -21.28 16.04
CA ALA A 868 16.93 -20.90 16.66
C ALA A 868 18.11 -21.65 16.04
N SER A 869 19.33 -21.27 16.42
CA SER A 869 20.53 -21.99 15.99
C SER A 869 20.50 -23.43 16.50
N GLY A 870 20.79 -24.38 15.60
CA GLY A 870 21.05 -25.77 15.98
C GLY A 870 22.52 -26.03 16.32
N GLN A 871 23.39 -25.00 16.28
CA GLN A 871 24.84 -25.10 16.45
C GLN A 871 25.32 -24.55 17.80
N ASP A 872 24.54 -23.68 18.44
CA ASP A 872 24.72 -23.22 19.82
C ASP A 872 23.40 -23.41 20.58
N TYR A 873 23.46 -23.64 21.89
CA TYR A 873 22.32 -24.00 22.73
C TYR A 873 21.65 -22.78 23.38
N ALA A 874 22.38 -21.68 23.57
CA ALA A 874 21.96 -20.60 24.45
C ALA A 874 20.66 -19.92 23.98
N ASP A 875 20.65 -19.43 22.73
CA ASP A 875 19.47 -18.81 22.11
C ASP A 875 18.31 -19.81 21.99
N ALA A 876 18.61 -21.08 21.69
CA ALA A 876 17.60 -22.13 21.57
C ALA A 876 16.97 -22.53 22.92
N LEU A 877 17.73 -22.43 24.02
CA LEU A 877 17.22 -22.72 25.36
C LEU A 877 16.25 -21.62 25.82
N SER A 878 16.65 -20.34 25.72
CA SER A 878 15.74 -19.23 26.03
C SER A 878 14.58 -19.16 25.05
N GLY A 879 14.83 -19.34 23.75
CA GLY A 879 13.78 -19.43 22.73
C GLY A 879 12.82 -20.61 22.95
N GLY A 880 13.28 -21.68 23.60
CA GLY A 880 12.43 -22.82 23.95
C GLY A 880 11.35 -22.47 24.98
N SER A 881 11.62 -21.59 25.96
CA SER A 881 10.57 -21.15 26.88
C SER A 881 9.56 -20.25 26.17
N LEU A 882 10.01 -19.43 25.22
CA LEU A 882 9.10 -18.65 24.36
C LEU A 882 8.25 -19.54 23.46
N ALA A 883 8.82 -20.66 22.99
CA ALA A 883 8.04 -21.64 22.25
C ALA A 883 6.94 -22.26 23.13
N ASN A 884 7.23 -22.54 24.39
CA ASN A 884 6.26 -23.09 25.34
C ASN A 884 5.12 -22.10 25.64
N ASP A 885 5.45 -20.84 25.92
CA ASP A 885 4.49 -19.74 26.12
C ASP A 885 3.51 -19.62 24.95
N ARG A 886 4.05 -19.62 23.72
CA ARG A 886 3.25 -19.44 22.50
C ARG A 886 2.64 -20.71 21.93
N GLN A 887 2.73 -21.84 22.64
CA GLN A 887 2.32 -23.16 22.14
C GLN A 887 2.89 -23.46 20.74
N ALA A 888 4.16 -23.13 20.55
CA ALA A 888 4.90 -23.21 19.29
C ALA A 888 5.86 -24.41 19.27
N ALA A 889 6.20 -24.87 18.07
CA ALA A 889 7.30 -25.83 17.91
C ALA A 889 8.66 -25.11 17.92
N LEU A 890 9.70 -25.75 18.45
CA LEU A 890 11.08 -25.28 18.32
C LEU A 890 11.79 -26.02 17.18
N PHE A 891 12.17 -25.30 16.14
CA PHE A 891 12.97 -25.79 15.03
C PHE A 891 14.37 -25.19 15.05
N PHE A 892 15.30 -25.91 14.43
CA PHE A 892 16.70 -25.54 14.38
C PHE A 892 17.17 -25.22 12.97
N THR A 893 18.15 -24.35 12.87
CA THR A 893 18.85 -24.06 11.61
C THR A 893 20.35 -23.87 11.84
N PRO A 894 21.24 -24.26 10.91
CA PRO A 894 22.55 -23.62 10.77
C PRO A 894 22.41 -22.12 10.56
N ALA A 895 23.47 -21.36 10.85
CA ALA A 895 23.45 -19.90 10.74
C ALA A 895 23.09 -19.38 9.33
N THR A 896 23.54 -20.05 8.28
CA THR A 896 23.49 -19.53 6.89
C THR A 896 22.56 -20.28 5.94
N THR A 897 21.92 -21.37 6.37
CA THR A 897 21.16 -22.21 5.43
C THR A 897 20.02 -22.92 6.15
N LEU A 898 18.78 -22.71 5.70
CA LEU A 898 17.61 -23.40 6.24
C LEU A 898 17.61 -24.88 5.79
N PRO A 899 17.59 -25.87 6.71
CA PRO A 899 17.56 -27.27 6.33
C PRO A 899 16.30 -27.62 5.54
N GLY A 900 16.43 -28.45 4.50
CA GLY A 900 15.29 -28.82 3.64
C GLY A 900 14.12 -29.46 4.40
N THR A 901 14.38 -30.20 5.48
CA THR A 901 13.34 -30.79 6.34
C THR A 901 12.54 -29.74 7.10
N VAL A 902 13.21 -28.69 7.62
CA VAL A 902 12.56 -27.57 8.30
C VAL A 902 11.80 -26.71 7.29
N ARG A 903 12.40 -26.44 6.14
CA ARG A 903 11.74 -25.75 5.02
C ARG A 903 10.43 -26.43 4.64
N SER A 904 10.44 -27.74 4.40
CA SER A 904 9.23 -28.51 4.06
C SER A 904 8.21 -28.49 5.20
N ALA A 905 8.65 -28.71 6.44
CA ALA A 905 7.73 -28.70 7.59
C ALA A 905 6.99 -27.36 7.76
N LEU A 906 7.66 -26.24 7.44
CA LEU A 906 7.04 -24.91 7.47
C LEU A 906 6.17 -24.65 6.23
N ALA A 907 6.67 -24.97 5.03
CA ALA A 907 5.96 -24.71 3.77
C ALA A 907 4.71 -25.58 3.59
N ASP A 908 4.72 -26.79 4.13
CA ASP A 908 3.62 -27.75 4.04
C ASP A 908 2.59 -27.56 5.17
N ASN A 909 2.78 -26.57 6.05
CA ASN A 909 1.88 -26.28 7.17
C ASN A 909 0.92 -25.13 6.84
N PRO A 910 -0.34 -25.42 6.44
CA PRO A 910 -1.32 -24.38 6.08
C PRO A 910 -1.81 -23.57 7.29
N GLU A 911 -1.55 -24.04 8.51
CA GLU A 911 -1.94 -23.37 9.75
C GLU A 911 -0.86 -22.43 10.29
N LEU A 912 0.35 -22.46 9.72
CA LEU A 912 1.45 -21.60 10.16
C LEU A 912 1.09 -20.12 9.98
N ARG A 913 1.19 -19.35 11.06
CA ARG A 913 0.93 -17.91 11.09
C ARG A 913 2.13 -17.13 11.64
N HIS A 914 2.82 -17.66 12.63
CA HIS A 914 3.85 -16.89 13.34
C HIS A 914 5.20 -17.62 13.27
N VAL A 915 6.26 -16.88 12.93
CA VAL A 915 7.64 -17.39 13.01
C VAL A 915 8.48 -16.46 13.88
N VAL A 916 9.06 -16.98 14.95
CA VAL A 916 9.98 -16.22 15.81
C VAL A 916 11.38 -16.70 15.56
N VAL A 917 12.27 -15.82 15.11
CA VAL A 917 13.70 -16.11 14.98
C VAL A 917 14.42 -15.65 16.23
N VAL A 918 14.95 -16.58 17.01
CA VAL A 918 15.68 -16.25 18.25
C VAL A 918 17.18 -16.29 17.99
N GLY A 919 17.86 -15.19 18.32
CA GLY A 919 19.28 -14.99 18.13
C GLY A 919 19.63 -13.99 17.02
N GLY A 920 20.80 -13.36 17.15
CA GLY A 920 21.31 -12.37 16.21
C GLY A 920 21.71 -12.96 14.86
N GLN A 921 22.18 -12.10 13.95
CA GLN A 921 22.56 -12.49 12.58
C GLN A 921 23.68 -13.55 12.52
N ALA A 922 24.52 -13.64 13.55
CA ALA A 922 25.54 -14.68 13.66
C ALA A 922 24.94 -16.07 13.98
N SER A 923 23.82 -16.12 14.73
CA SER A 923 23.11 -17.35 15.07
C SER A 923 22.16 -17.78 13.95
N VAL A 924 21.43 -16.81 13.37
CA VAL A 924 20.51 -17.01 12.24
C VAL A 924 20.61 -15.79 11.31
N SER A 925 21.28 -15.97 10.18
CA SER A 925 21.56 -14.90 9.20
C SER A 925 20.30 -14.29 8.60
N GLU A 926 20.43 -13.09 8.04
CA GLU A 926 19.35 -12.43 7.30
C GLU A 926 18.90 -13.22 6.07
N ALA A 927 19.79 -14.03 5.46
CA ALA A 927 19.41 -14.91 4.35
C ALA A 927 18.39 -15.97 4.80
N VAL A 928 18.60 -16.58 5.97
CA VAL A 928 17.66 -17.56 6.54
C VAL A 928 16.37 -16.87 6.99
N TYR A 929 16.47 -15.68 7.61
CA TYR A 929 15.30 -14.89 8.01
C TYR A 929 14.43 -14.53 6.80
N ALA A 930 15.04 -14.05 5.71
CA ALA A 930 14.34 -13.73 4.47
C ALA A 930 13.70 -14.97 3.83
N GLU A 931 14.37 -16.13 3.89
CA GLU A 931 13.80 -17.40 3.42
C GLU A 931 12.57 -17.82 4.24
N LEU A 932 12.64 -17.75 5.57
CA LEU A 932 11.52 -18.03 6.47
C LEU A 932 10.35 -17.09 6.21
N ALA A 933 10.61 -15.78 6.06
CA ALA A 933 9.61 -14.80 5.69
C ALA A 933 8.94 -15.14 4.34
N GLY A 934 9.74 -15.59 3.37
CA GLY A 934 9.25 -16.02 2.06
C GLY A 934 8.51 -17.35 2.06
N ILE A 935 8.68 -18.21 3.08
CA ILE A 935 7.85 -19.42 3.28
C ILE A 935 6.51 -19.02 3.90
N LEU A 936 6.54 -18.19 4.94
CA LEU A 936 5.36 -17.80 5.68
C LEU A 936 4.36 -16.99 4.84
N ARG A 937 4.87 -16.19 3.90
CA ARG A 937 4.05 -15.34 3.00
C ARG A 937 3.47 -16.08 1.78
N ARG A 938 3.81 -17.35 1.56
CA ARG A 938 3.18 -18.19 0.51
C ARG A 938 1.88 -18.78 1.01
#